data_AF-A0A5N5CXA1-F1
#
_entry.id   AF-A0A5N5CXA1-F1
#
_cell.length_a   1.000
_cell.length_b   1.000
_cell.length_c   1.000
_cell.angle_alpha   90.00
_cell.angle_beta   90.00
_cell.angle_gamma   90.00
#
_symmetry.space_group_name_H-M   'P 1'
#
loop_
_entity.id
_entity.type
_entity.pdbx_description
1 polymer ?
#
loop_
_entity_poly.entity_id
_entity_poly.type
_entity_poly.pdbx_seq_one_letter_code
_entity_poly.pdbx_strand_id
1 'polypeptide(L)'
;MSAAKQATRPLQACIRCTRTPALQARTFTSSSAAADEAQVQKPEQSSPSKSSLPDVSTLDPNTVITRRDEKRLIKAGIYPVGSRRRRAALVQSPNIPFEQLPYQCFQEARKILKADREEKIAAIEAERARIARVEAQDPAVSGGQRAKDVRLASMRKHLEDLKIQADINDPIVKKKFEDGQGDMNKPIYRLLAERKWRSYKHLLVEQRVTQMNVIPDVIPAINQKADVSILFGDSKVQPGAMVASKVSEIPATLKVQVFDKGERLVTIVVVDSDVPNVEKDGFDYRCHYIAANIPVSPTTPWVRLAKLSEESQVVLPWLPPFAQKGSPYHRYSIFVLEQQKGKTLHVAKIKENVPRDGFILRSFIDKYRLTPVGINMFRTEWDENMDEVMKKAGVEGADIEFKKKKPEKLPYKKKDGARYSYWVQRFHQADAARTKLEVKVTEQGREIERLKSELRSVQKDSTRAPATTKRRKAEPPPGVSTRAAKRRKVVHEDSDTTDEDVEDTLPENMDALTAVNEEGTKLVQHLYQAHKHYKGHTGGDRQLAYHIVQAADRIAPLLTSACQRYHQRLGRAVSRQSDSSIPIPEPVLATYNNELISVFEGAARIFMSLFFGFKKLLDPAKSAASPAEERVAVIYSFVQMFSRVLDALKEVSSAQAAHEAALTLANNSKRQMTTRGSTNFFPLKQEDSPLATRLLSNFLSNILSAPSAAGSELQQQELVEGFLFVLFRRLGDRIFLCTFGHQKCASIADDIDAWVDPDPTSSRSSSPVDRLAAATSPPPADREKEKERQIAARALAIELPLLVSLLERGMAVAQRHVAPLSSSSSSSSYSSSSAATGPAASAATGGAASRRPTAAAGPTAVPFAPRSSSGRPPSSLEALRGGLSLPARKKLEQTLAHAIFGDEENASRDEMSECLGMPVKQALTEVVVPAGLKKRKMMEEGGGGAGADVKEWFVERVWGLVGWGAVVEMR
;
A
#
# COMPACT_ATOMS: atom_id res chain seq x y z
N MET A 1 -44.51 -25.17 -45.49
CA MET A 1 -44.68 -25.86 -46.80
C MET A 1 -43.45 -25.60 -47.67
N SER A 2 -43.30 -26.29 -48.79
CA SER A 2 -42.10 -26.20 -49.65
C SER A 2 -41.97 -24.87 -50.40
N ALA A 3 -40.76 -24.32 -50.44
CA ALA A 3 -40.33 -23.27 -51.38
C ALA A 3 -38.79 -23.29 -51.52
N ALA A 4 -38.25 -24.33 -52.14
CA ALA A 4 -36.83 -24.38 -52.51
C ALA A 4 -36.61 -23.83 -53.94
N LYS A 5 -35.37 -23.39 -54.21
CA LYS A 5 -34.83 -22.76 -55.45
C LYS A 5 -34.97 -21.24 -55.55
N GLN A 6 -33.85 -20.53 -55.38
CA GLN A 6 -33.28 -19.67 -56.45
C GLN A 6 -31.79 -19.35 -56.19
N ALA A 7 -31.08 -19.06 -57.29
CA ALA A 7 -29.74 -18.44 -57.39
C ALA A 7 -28.58 -18.97 -56.52
N THR A 8 -27.70 -19.77 -57.14
CA THR A 8 -26.34 -20.06 -56.63
C THR A 8 -25.28 -19.18 -57.32
N ARG A 9 -24.39 -18.54 -56.52
CA ARG A 9 -23.08 -17.97 -56.94
C ARG A 9 -23.14 -16.74 -57.89
N PRO A 10 -22.04 -15.96 -58.09
CA PRO A 10 -20.64 -16.21 -57.68
C PRO A 10 -20.01 -15.20 -56.71
N LEU A 11 -18.75 -15.49 -56.37
CA LEU A 11 -17.79 -14.62 -55.67
C LEU A 11 -17.12 -13.65 -56.67
N GLN A 12 -16.28 -12.75 -56.13
CA GLN A 12 -15.33 -11.84 -56.83
C GLN A 12 -15.93 -10.60 -57.54
N ALA A 13 -16.06 -9.49 -56.79
CA ALA A 13 -15.84 -8.15 -57.32
C ALA A 13 -15.46 -7.15 -56.19
N CYS A 14 -14.71 -6.11 -56.56
CA CYS A 14 -14.62 -4.83 -55.84
C CYS A 14 -14.26 -4.81 -54.33
N ILE A 15 -13.03 -5.18 -54.00
CA ILE A 15 -12.29 -4.42 -52.97
C ILE A 15 -11.94 -3.05 -53.59
N ARG A 16 -12.69 -1.99 -53.25
CA ARG A 16 -12.27 -0.57 -53.40
C ARG A 16 -13.24 0.41 -52.74
N CYS A 17 -12.67 1.41 -52.05
CA CYS A 17 -13.26 2.71 -51.68
C CYS A 17 -14.50 2.77 -50.78
N THR A 18 -14.28 3.08 -49.50
CA THR A 18 -14.76 4.35 -48.87
C THR A 18 -13.74 4.78 -47.80
N ARG A 19 -13.80 6.03 -47.31
CA ARG A 19 -12.77 6.66 -46.46
C ARG A 19 -13.35 7.19 -45.14
N THR A 20 -12.61 7.00 -44.04
CA THR A 20 -12.39 7.92 -42.88
C THR A 20 -13.56 8.74 -42.31
N PRO A 21 -13.77 8.77 -40.98
CA PRO A 21 -12.72 9.28 -40.07
C PRO A 21 -12.49 8.48 -38.78
N ALA A 22 -11.32 8.69 -38.18
CA ALA A 22 -10.98 8.26 -36.83
C ALA A 22 -10.84 9.47 -35.92
N LEU A 23 -11.45 9.41 -34.73
CA LEU A 23 -11.23 10.38 -33.64
C LEU A 23 -10.23 9.82 -32.65
N GLN A 24 -9.46 10.72 -32.01
CA GLN A 24 -8.32 10.35 -31.17
C GLN A 24 -8.67 10.45 -29.68
N ALA A 25 -8.37 9.38 -28.93
CA ALA A 25 -8.14 9.45 -27.49
C ALA A 25 -6.66 9.11 -27.24
N ARG A 26 -6.04 9.75 -26.23
CA ARG A 26 -4.60 9.68 -25.98
C ARG A 26 -4.31 8.86 -24.72
N THR A 27 -3.41 7.90 -24.81
CA THR A 27 -2.73 7.30 -23.66
C THR A 27 -1.32 7.88 -23.53
N PHE A 28 -0.94 8.27 -22.31
CA PHE A 28 0.43 8.68 -22.02
C PHE A 28 1.32 7.45 -21.88
N THR A 29 2.32 7.31 -22.76
CA THR A 29 3.43 6.37 -22.56
C THR A 29 4.75 7.08 -22.77
N SER A 30 5.64 7.00 -21.78
CA SER A 30 6.99 7.55 -21.81
C SER A 30 7.94 6.71 -22.66
N SER A 31 7.65 6.57 -23.95
CA SER A 31 8.64 6.12 -24.93
C SER A 31 9.53 7.30 -25.32
N SER A 32 10.82 7.05 -25.49
CA SER A 32 11.73 8.06 -26.06
C SER A 32 11.30 8.34 -27.49
N ALA A 33 10.77 9.54 -27.75
CA ALA A 33 10.31 9.91 -29.08
C ALA A 33 11.41 9.67 -30.12
N ALA A 34 11.13 8.79 -31.08
CA ALA A 34 11.89 8.75 -32.33
C ALA A 34 11.64 10.10 -33.02
N ALA A 35 12.57 11.03 -32.85
CA ALA A 35 12.51 12.30 -33.57
C ALA A 35 12.53 11.99 -35.07
N ASP A 36 11.53 12.51 -35.79
CA ASP A 36 11.37 12.26 -37.22
C ASP A 36 12.71 12.36 -37.96
N GLU A 37 12.98 11.37 -38.81
CA GLU A 37 14.00 11.51 -39.84
C GLU A 37 13.50 12.56 -40.84
N ALA A 38 13.74 13.84 -40.50
CA ALA A 38 13.53 14.96 -41.38
C ALA A 38 14.23 14.64 -42.71
N GLN A 39 13.42 14.36 -43.74
CA GLN A 39 13.90 13.80 -44.99
C GLN A 39 14.96 14.74 -45.56
N VAL A 40 16.21 14.29 -45.55
CA VAL A 40 17.30 15.05 -46.15
C VAL A 40 17.02 15.10 -47.65
N GLN A 41 16.48 16.23 -48.11
CA GLN A 41 16.35 16.51 -49.52
C GLN A 41 17.74 16.40 -50.13
N LYS A 42 17.89 15.37 -50.96
CA LYS A 42 19.11 15.07 -51.69
C LYS A 42 19.42 16.26 -52.59
N PRO A 43 20.56 16.97 -52.42
CA PRO A 43 20.89 18.07 -53.31
C PRO A 43 21.00 17.55 -54.74
N GLU A 44 20.21 18.11 -55.65
CA GLU A 44 20.36 17.86 -57.08
C GLU A 44 21.58 18.61 -57.58
N GLN A 45 22.73 17.93 -57.59
CA GLN A 45 23.90 18.36 -58.33
C GLN A 45 24.32 17.29 -59.34
N SER A 46 24.89 17.78 -60.43
CA SER A 46 25.15 17.06 -61.68
C SER A 46 26.05 15.84 -61.50
N SER A 47 25.87 14.87 -62.39
CA SER A 47 26.63 13.63 -62.46
C SER A 47 28.14 13.85 -62.62
N PRO A 48 28.98 13.34 -61.71
CA PRO A 48 30.41 13.17 -61.96
C PRO A 48 30.72 11.77 -62.51
N SER A 49 31.82 11.68 -63.26
CA SER A 49 32.37 10.44 -63.79
C SER A 49 33.07 9.59 -62.72
N LYS A 50 33.48 8.36 -63.09
CA LYS A 50 34.24 7.45 -62.22
C LYS A 50 35.55 8.11 -61.74
N SER A 51 35.66 8.33 -60.43
CA SER A 51 36.92 8.75 -59.78
C SER A 51 37.03 8.19 -58.36
N SER A 52 38.20 8.38 -57.74
CA SER A 52 38.67 7.70 -56.54
C SER A 52 37.80 7.89 -55.29
N LEU A 53 37.85 6.88 -54.40
CA LEU A 53 37.45 7.06 -53.00
C LEU A 53 38.32 8.16 -52.37
N PRO A 54 37.74 9.10 -51.59
CA PRO A 54 38.52 10.13 -50.91
C PRO A 54 39.45 9.49 -49.87
N ASP A 55 40.70 9.98 -49.84
CA ASP A 55 41.71 9.59 -48.86
C ASP A 55 41.38 10.15 -47.47
N VAL A 56 41.86 9.50 -46.41
CA VAL A 56 41.53 9.85 -45.02
C VAL A 56 42.07 11.24 -44.64
N SER A 57 43.14 11.71 -45.29
CA SER A 57 43.66 13.08 -45.18
C SER A 57 42.66 14.18 -45.59
N THR A 58 41.66 13.84 -46.42
CA THR A 58 40.69 14.81 -46.98
C THR A 58 39.39 14.92 -46.18
N LEU A 59 39.24 14.16 -45.09
CA LEU A 59 38.01 14.10 -44.29
C LEU A 59 38.07 15.09 -43.11
N ASP A 60 37.27 16.15 -43.12
CA ASP A 60 37.17 17.06 -41.96
C ASP A 60 36.32 16.46 -40.81
N PRO A 61 36.86 16.39 -39.57
CA PRO A 61 36.14 15.93 -38.38
C PRO A 61 34.85 16.69 -38.04
N ASN A 62 34.62 17.91 -38.55
CA ASN A 62 33.41 18.71 -38.31
C ASN A 62 32.29 18.47 -39.34
N THR A 63 32.58 17.89 -40.50
CA THR A 63 31.61 17.74 -41.60
C THR A 63 31.32 16.30 -42.01
N VAL A 64 32.14 15.31 -41.58
CA VAL A 64 31.86 13.89 -41.84
C VAL A 64 30.54 13.43 -41.20
N ILE A 65 29.58 13.01 -42.03
CA ILE A 65 28.25 12.52 -41.59
C ILE A 65 28.15 10.98 -41.62
N THR A 66 28.80 10.31 -42.59
CA THR A 66 28.56 8.87 -42.82
C THR A 66 29.28 7.96 -41.81
N ARG A 67 28.65 6.81 -41.50
CA ARG A 67 29.25 5.78 -40.63
C ARG A 67 30.50 5.12 -41.22
N ARG A 68 30.75 5.24 -42.53
CA ARG A 68 31.94 4.66 -43.19
C ARG A 68 33.14 5.59 -43.00
N ASP A 69 32.96 6.87 -43.26
CA ASP A 69 34.02 7.88 -43.21
C ASP A 69 34.37 8.23 -41.76
N GLU A 70 33.39 8.19 -40.86
CA GLU A 70 33.60 8.25 -39.41
C GLU A 70 34.50 7.11 -38.90
N LYS A 71 34.32 5.88 -39.41
CA LYS A 71 35.23 4.76 -39.10
C LYS A 71 36.61 4.92 -39.71
N ARG A 72 36.75 5.62 -40.85
CA ARG A 72 38.07 5.94 -41.45
C ARG A 72 38.83 6.95 -40.60
N LEU A 73 38.18 8.04 -40.18
CA LEU A 73 38.74 9.04 -39.27
C LEU A 73 39.21 8.41 -37.95
N ILE A 74 38.36 7.62 -37.30
CA ILE A 74 38.70 6.94 -36.04
C ILE A 74 39.87 5.96 -36.24
N LYS A 75 39.96 5.27 -37.39
CA LYS A 75 41.11 4.41 -37.72
C LYS A 75 42.42 5.19 -37.93
N ALA A 76 42.35 6.46 -38.34
CA ALA A 76 43.49 7.39 -38.39
C ALA A 76 43.74 8.11 -37.03
N GLY A 77 43.07 7.70 -35.95
CA GLY A 77 43.23 8.29 -34.61
C GLY A 77 42.51 9.62 -34.39
N ILE A 78 41.80 10.14 -35.39
CA ILE A 78 41.11 11.43 -35.33
C ILE A 78 39.63 11.19 -35.02
N TYR A 79 39.17 11.68 -33.86
CA TYR A 79 37.76 11.54 -33.46
C TYR A 79 36.89 12.66 -34.06
N PRO A 80 35.67 12.36 -34.53
CA PRO A 80 34.77 13.35 -35.11
C PRO A 80 34.20 14.31 -34.06
N VAL A 81 34.00 15.58 -34.44
CA VAL A 81 33.64 16.64 -33.48
C VAL A 81 32.12 16.69 -33.26
N GLY A 82 31.68 15.96 -32.23
CA GLY A 82 30.29 15.97 -31.75
C GLY A 82 29.33 15.08 -32.55
N SER A 83 28.04 15.25 -32.30
CA SER A 83 26.99 14.37 -32.87
C SER A 83 26.91 14.46 -34.41
N ARG A 84 26.47 13.37 -35.05
CA ARG A 84 26.22 13.39 -36.51
C ARG A 84 25.18 14.44 -36.91
N ARG A 85 24.22 14.76 -36.02
CA ARG A 85 23.24 15.85 -36.22
C ARG A 85 23.90 17.24 -36.25
N ARG A 86 24.90 17.50 -35.38
CA ARG A 86 25.71 18.74 -35.47
C ARG A 86 26.41 18.81 -36.83
N ARG A 87 27.11 17.74 -37.22
CA ARG A 87 27.91 17.70 -38.45
C ARG A 87 27.05 17.86 -39.71
N ALA A 88 25.87 17.21 -39.75
CA ALA A 88 24.89 17.42 -40.81
C ALA A 88 24.36 18.87 -40.87
N ALA A 89 24.03 19.46 -39.72
CA ALA A 89 23.57 20.85 -39.66
C ALA A 89 24.65 21.86 -40.10
N LEU A 90 25.93 21.63 -39.81
CA LEU A 90 27.04 22.49 -40.26
C LEU A 90 27.24 22.45 -41.79
N VAL A 91 26.86 21.35 -42.45
CA VAL A 91 26.90 21.21 -43.91
C VAL A 91 25.63 21.77 -44.57
N GLN A 92 24.48 21.67 -43.92
CA GLN A 92 23.17 22.04 -44.49
C GLN A 92 22.69 23.47 -44.17
N SER A 93 23.23 24.09 -43.11
CA SER A 93 22.78 25.41 -42.64
C SER A 93 23.84 26.50 -42.88
N PRO A 94 23.45 27.79 -43.00
CA PRO A 94 24.37 28.89 -43.34
C PRO A 94 25.35 29.30 -42.23
N ASN A 95 25.65 28.42 -41.26
CA ASN A 95 26.64 28.60 -40.19
C ASN A 95 26.56 29.92 -39.39
N ILE A 96 25.36 30.50 -39.30
CA ILE A 96 25.08 31.72 -38.53
C ILE A 96 25.31 31.46 -37.04
N PRO A 97 26.00 32.36 -36.30
CA PRO A 97 26.15 32.27 -34.86
C PRO A 97 24.80 32.17 -34.14
N PHE A 98 24.70 31.29 -33.14
CA PHE A 98 23.43 30.99 -32.45
C PHE A 98 22.67 32.24 -31.96
N GLU A 99 23.39 33.27 -31.49
CA GLU A 99 22.77 34.51 -31.01
C GLU A 99 22.24 35.45 -32.11
N GLN A 100 22.61 35.19 -33.36
CA GLN A 100 22.27 36.00 -34.54
C GLN A 100 21.17 35.35 -35.39
N LEU A 101 20.57 34.25 -34.91
CA LEU A 101 19.45 33.59 -35.60
C LEU A 101 18.25 34.56 -35.71
N PRO A 102 17.67 34.77 -36.92
CA PRO A 102 16.72 35.84 -37.18
C PRO A 102 15.27 35.52 -36.74
N TYR A 103 15.10 34.99 -35.53
CA TYR A 103 13.79 34.78 -34.91
C TYR A 103 13.41 35.99 -34.06
N GLN A 104 12.32 36.68 -34.40
CA GLN A 104 11.89 37.93 -33.76
C GLN A 104 11.87 37.85 -32.22
N CYS A 105 11.04 36.95 -31.67
CA CYS A 105 10.89 36.78 -30.21
C CYS A 105 12.22 36.45 -29.51
N PHE A 106 13.13 35.71 -30.15
CA PHE A 106 14.46 35.43 -29.60
C PHE A 106 15.35 36.68 -29.55
N GLN A 107 15.33 37.52 -30.58
CA GLN A 107 16.10 38.77 -30.60
C GLN A 107 15.50 39.84 -29.66
N GLU A 108 14.17 39.91 -29.55
CA GLU A 108 13.48 40.77 -28.59
C GLU A 108 13.78 40.36 -27.14
N ALA A 109 13.67 39.06 -26.83
CA ALA A 109 14.08 38.53 -25.52
C ALA A 109 15.57 38.78 -25.24
N ARG A 110 16.45 38.56 -26.23
CA ARG A 110 17.89 38.86 -26.10
C ARG A 110 18.16 40.35 -25.84
N LYS A 111 17.39 41.26 -26.44
CA LYS A 111 17.49 42.71 -26.19
C LYS A 111 17.14 43.05 -24.73
N ILE A 112 16.08 42.44 -24.18
CA ILE A 112 15.69 42.59 -22.77
C ILE A 112 16.79 42.06 -21.85
N LEU A 113 17.28 40.84 -22.10
CA LEU A 113 18.33 40.21 -21.29
C LEU A 113 19.68 40.97 -21.36
N LYS A 114 19.99 41.60 -22.49
CA LYS A 114 21.18 42.47 -22.61
C LYS A 114 21.05 43.74 -21.77
N ALA A 115 19.88 44.37 -21.76
CA ALA A 115 19.63 45.57 -20.93
C ALA A 115 19.69 45.24 -19.43
N ASP A 116 19.07 44.14 -19.00
CA ASP A 116 19.18 43.63 -17.63
C ASP A 116 20.65 43.37 -17.24
N ARG A 117 21.41 42.71 -18.11
CA ARG A 117 22.84 42.46 -17.90
C ARG A 117 23.67 43.74 -17.81
N GLU A 118 23.37 44.76 -18.60
CA GLU A 118 24.03 46.07 -18.55
C GLU A 118 23.74 46.80 -17.23
N GLU A 119 22.50 46.74 -16.73
CA GLU A 119 22.12 47.23 -15.41
C GLU A 119 22.89 46.48 -14.29
N LYS A 120 22.96 45.14 -14.35
CA LYS A 120 23.68 44.35 -13.34
C LYS A 120 25.20 44.58 -13.38
N ILE A 121 25.79 44.92 -14.54
CA ILE A 121 27.20 45.34 -14.63
C ILE A 121 27.42 46.68 -13.93
N ALA A 122 26.56 47.68 -14.18
CA ALA A 122 26.64 48.97 -13.48
C ALA A 122 26.46 48.80 -11.95
N ALA A 123 25.58 47.89 -11.51
CA ALA A 123 25.43 47.53 -10.10
C ALA A 123 26.70 46.88 -9.52
N ILE A 124 27.35 45.96 -10.25
CA ILE A 124 28.63 45.33 -9.85
C ILE A 124 29.73 46.38 -9.69
N GLU A 125 29.81 47.37 -10.57
CA GLU A 125 30.80 48.46 -10.50
C GLU A 125 30.51 49.39 -9.31
N ALA A 126 29.24 49.75 -9.10
CA ALA A 126 28.81 50.52 -7.93
C ALA A 126 29.13 49.79 -6.61
N GLU A 127 28.89 48.48 -6.52
CA GLU A 127 29.24 47.70 -5.32
C GLU A 127 30.75 47.54 -5.14
N ARG A 128 31.55 47.37 -6.21
CA ARG A 128 33.02 47.42 -6.11
C ARG A 128 33.50 48.74 -5.52
N ALA A 129 32.95 49.86 -5.99
CA ALA A 129 33.29 51.20 -5.48
C ALA A 129 32.77 51.45 -4.04
N ARG A 130 31.73 50.74 -3.59
CA ARG A 130 31.33 50.74 -2.16
C ARG A 130 32.24 49.86 -1.30
N ILE A 131 32.60 48.66 -1.78
CA ILE A 131 33.52 47.75 -1.09
C ILE A 131 34.88 48.43 -0.89
N ALA A 132 35.49 48.99 -1.94
CA ALA A 132 36.77 49.69 -1.84
C ALA A 132 36.74 50.84 -0.82
N ARG A 133 35.64 51.61 -0.75
CA ARG A 133 35.45 52.66 0.26
C ARG A 133 35.35 52.11 1.68
N VAL A 134 34.61 51.01 1.91
CA VAL A 134 34.50 50.38 3.23
C VAL A 134 35.79 49.66 3.63
N GLU A 135 36.57 49.14 2.67
CA GLU A 135 37.89 48.55 2.91
C GLU A 135 38.90 49.62 3.35
N ALA A 136 38.88 50.81 2.73
CA ALA A 136 39.70 51.96 3.12
C ALA A 136 39.22 52.69 4.38
N GLN A 137 37.93 52.61 4.74
CA GLN A 137 37.36 53.27 5.92
C GLN A 137 37.93 52.70 7.23
N ASP A 138 38.27 53.56 8.19
CA ASP A 138 38.82 53.13 9.48
C ASP A 138 37.83 52.25 10.29
N PRO A 139 38.28 51.18 10.98
CA PRO A 139 37.40 50.29 11.73
C PRO A 139 36.59 50.97 12.85
N ALA A 140 37.11 52.02 13.49
CA ALA A 140 36.39 52.70 14.58
C ALA A 140 35.05 53.29 14.09
N VAL A 141 35.07 53.94 12.92
CA VAL A 141 33.88 54.53 12.27
C VAL A 141 32.87 53.46 11.82
N SER A 142 33.29 52.21 11.71
CA SER A 142 32.44 51.07 11.30
C SER A 142 31.83 50.29 12.47
N GLY A 143 31.99 50.75 13.72
CA GLY A 143 31.58 49.98 14.92
C GLY A 143 32.58 48.90 15.32
N GLY A 144 33.86 49.08 14.97
CA GLY A 144 34.95 48.15 15.25
C GLY A 144 35.21 47.13 14.15
N GLN A 145 36.37 46.48 14.22
CA GLN A 145 36.88 45.56 13.18
C GLN A 145 35.89 44.46 12.81
N ARG A 146 35.27 43.80 13.79
CA ARG A 146 34.29 42.72 13.54
C ARG A 146 33.06 43.19 12.76
N ALA A 147 32.59 44.42 13.00
CA ALA A 147 31.45 44.99 12.26
C ALA A 147 31.84 45.36 10.82
N LYS A 148 33.04 45.95 10.62
CA LYS A 148 33.65 46.15 9.30
C LYS A 148 33.76 44.83 8.52
N ASP A 149 34.30 43.78 9.12
CA ASP A 149 34.50 42.48 8.46
C ASP A 149 33.18 41.80 8.07
N VAL A 150 32.16 41.86 8.94
CA VAL A 150 30.81 41.34 8.61
C VAL A 150 30.15 42.14 7.48
N ARG A 151 30.28 43.47 7.49
CA ARG A 151 29.78 44.34 6.41
C ARG A 151 30.47 44.02 5.08
N LEU A 152 31.80 43.87 5.08
CA LEU A 152 32.58 43.48 3.91
C LEU A 152 32.22 42.07 3.42
N ALA A 153 32.02 41.11 4.31
CA ALA A 153 31.58 39.76 3.93
C ALA A 153 30.20 39.79 3.25
N SER A 154 29.25 40.57 3.76
CA SER A 154 27.93 40.75 3.16
C SER A 154 28.00 41.39 1.77
N MET A 155 28.72 42.51 1.63
CA MET A 155 28.88 43.22 0.35
C MET A 155 29.64 42.36 -0.69
N ARG A 156 30.70 41.65 -0.26
CA ARG A 156 31.43 40.70 -1.12
C ARG A 156 30.56 39.52 -1.55
N LYS A 157 29.62 39.05 -0.72
CA LYS A 157 28.62 38.04 -1.12
C LYS A 157 27.66 38.61 -2.18
N HIS A 158 27.05 39.77 -1.91
CA HIS A 158 26.13 40.41 -2.86
C HIS A 158 26.78 40.65 -4.23
N LEU A 159 28.06 41.02 -4.26
CA LEU A 159 28.84 41.15 -5.50
C LEU A 159 29.00 39.82 -6.27
N GLU A 160 29.14 38.67 -5.60
CA GLU A 160 29.13 37.36 -6.28
C GLU A 160 27.71 36.99 -6.76
N ASP A 161 26.67 37.32 -5.99
CA ASP A 161 25.27 37.12 -6.40
C ASP A 161 24.91 37.96 -7.64
N LEU A 162 25.36 39.23 -7.72
CA LEU A 162 25.18 40.09 -8.90
C LEU A 162 25.94 39.57 -10.13
N LYS A 163 27.18 39.09 -9.98
CA LYS A 163 27.94 38.43 -11.08
C LYS A 163 27.18 37.23 -11.64
N ILE A 164 26.51 36.47 -10.76
CA ILE A 164 25.68 35.33 -11.17
C ILE A 164 24.46 35.83 -11.94
N GLN A 165 23.75 36.84 -11.43
CA GLN A 165 22.56 37.41 -12.07
C GLN A 165 22.86 38.01 -13.45
N ALA A 166 24.03 38.61 -13.66
CA ALA A 166 24.44 39.13 -14.96
C ALA A 166 24.61 38.06 -16.06
N ASP A 167 24.97 36.81 -15.70
CA ASP A 167 25.27 35.74 -16.65
C ASP A 167 24.30 34.54 -16.60
N ILE A 168 23.37 34.47 -15.64
CA ILE A 168 22.43 33.33 -15.46
C ILE A 168 21.45 33.14 -16.63
N ASN A 169 21.09 34.24 -17.29
CA ASN A 169 20.15 34.26 -18.40
C ASN A 169 20.82 34.16 -19.79
N ASP A 170 22.16 34.12 -19.86
CA ASP A 170 22.88 33.99 -21.13
C ASP A 170 22.71 32.56 -21.70
N PRO A 171 22.09 32.40 -22.89
CA PRO A 171 21.89 31.08 -23.48
C PRO A 171 23.18 30.41 -23.95
N ILE A 172 24.26 31.16 -24.23
CA ILE A 172 25.59 30.59 -24.47
C ILE A 172 26.18 30.02 -23.18
N VAL A 173 26.00 30.67 -22.04
CA VAL A 173 26.46 30.15 -20.74
C VAL A 173 25.69 28.88 -20.38
N LYS A 174 24.36 28.87 -20.52
CA LYS A 174 23.55 27.66 -20.34
C LYS A 174 24.02 26.53 -21.27
N LYS A 175 24.19 26.81 -22.56
CA LYS A 175 24.67 25.83 -23.54
C LYS A 175 26.05 25.27 -23.15
N LYS A 176 27.03 26.12 -22.86
CA LYS A 176 28.39 25.69 -22.46
C LYS A 176 28.38 24.83 -21.19
N PHE A 177 27.47 25.11 -20.26
CA PHE A 177 27.27 24.26 -19.08
C PHE A 177 26.69 22.88 -19.44
N GLU A 178 25.67 22.85 -20.30
CA GLU A 178 25.01 21.62 -20.74
C GLU A 178 25.93 20.74 -21.61
N ASP A 179 26.71 21.35 -22.50
CA ASP A 179 27.79 20.73 -23.31
C ASP A 179 29.02 20.29 -22.47
N GLY A 180 29.06 20.62 -21.17
CA GLY A 180 30.17 20.26 -20.27
C GLY A 180 31.44 21.10 -20.42
N GLN A 181 31.39 22.19 -21.19
CA GLN A 181 32.49 23.13 -21.47
C GLN A 181 32.50 24.35 -20.52
N GLY A 182 31.84 24.25 -19.36
CA GLY A 182 31.73 25.32 -18.38
C GLY A 182 33.01 25.56 -17.59
N ASP A 183 33.50 26.80 -17.59
CA ASP A 183 34.68 27.22 -16.82
C ASP A 183 34.34 27.35 -15.32
N MET A 184 34.72 26.33 -14.54
CA MET A 184 34.48 26.26 -13.10
C MET A 184 35.18 27.36 -12.28
N ASN A 185 36.04 28.21 -12.85
CA ASN A 185 36.48 29.41 -12.12
C ASN A 185 35.32 30.40 -11.90
N LYS A 186 34.44 30.56 -12.90
CA LYS A 186 33.37 31.57 -12.87
C LYS A 186 32.25 31.15 -11.92
N PRO A 187 31.68 32.08 -11.12
CA PRO A 187 30.60 31.77 -10.17
C PRO A 187 29.40 31.09 -10.82
N ILE A 188 29.02 31.50 -12.03
CA ILE A 188 27.84 31.00 -12.73
C ILE A 188 27.91 29.50 -13.05
N TYR A 189 29.02 29.00 -13.59
CA TYR A 189 29.17 27.57 -13.88
C TYR A 189 29.19 26.72 -12.61
N ARG A 190 29.77 27.24 -11.51
CA ARG A 190 29.73 26.57 -10.20
C ARG A 190 28.33 26.50 -9.60
N LEU A 191 27.53 27.58 -9.68
CA LEU A 191 26.13 27.54 -9.24
C LEU A 191 25.28 26.59 -10.08
N LEU A 192 25.45 26.60 -11.41
CA LEU A 192 24.75 25.67 -12.30
C LEU A 192 25.13 24.21 -12.00
N ALA A 193 26.40 23.94 -11.71
CA ALA A 193 26.88 22.63 -11.28
C ALA A 193 26.30 22.22 -9.92
N GLU A 194 26.26 23.12 -8.94
CA GLU A 194 25.66 22.86 -7.63
C GLU A 194 24.15 22.57 -7.74
N ARG A 195 23.41 23.36 -8.52
CA ARG A 195 21.98 23.14 -8.79
C ARG A 195 21.73 21.77 -9.42
N LYS A 196 22.51 21.39 -10.44
CA LYS A 196 22.43 20.09 -11.13
C LYS A 196 22.85 18.90 -10.25
N TRP A 197 23.69 19.14 -9.24
CA TRP A 197 24.04 18.14 -8.23
C TRP A 197 22.94 18.00 -7.18
N ARG A 198 22.46 19.11 -6.60
CA ARG A 198 21.37 19.14 -5.61
C ARG A 198 20.06 18.57 -6.15
N SER A 199 19.75 18.75 -7.44
CA SER A 199 18.50 18.27 -8.04
C SER A 199 18.39 16.74 -8.21
N TYR A 200 19.47 15.97 -8.02
CA TYR A 200 19.42 14.51 -8.17
C TYR A 200 20.54 13.78 -7.42
N LYS A 201 21.82 14.08 -7.73
CA LYS A 201 22.97 13.37 -7.17
C LYS A 201 23.06 13.47 -5.64
N HIS A 202 22.82 14.66 -5.10
CA HIS A 202 22.80 14.89 -3.65
C HIS A 202 21.78 13.98 -2.97
N LEU A 203 20.54 14.03 -3.45
CA LEU A 203 19.41 13.25 -2.95
C LEU A 203 19.68 11.74 -3.02
N LEU A 204 20.33 11.27 -4.09
CA LEU A 204 20.73 9.86 -4.23
C LEU A 204 21.80 9.45 -3.20
N VAL A 205 22.83 10.28 -2.97
CA VAL A 205 23.85 10.01 -1.94
C VAL A 205 23.25 10.06 -0.55
N GLU A 206 22.46 11.08 -0.26
CA GLU A 206 21.75 11.31 1.01
C GLU A 206 20.77 10.18 1.34
N GLN A 207 19.97 9.74 0.37
CA GLN A 207 19.12 8.55 0.49
C GLN A 207 19.94 7.31 0.84
N ARG A 208 21.04 7.04 0.14
CA ARG A 208 21.83 5.81 0.35
C ARG A 208 22.59 5.82 1.68
N VAL A 209 23.17 6.95 2.05
CA VAL A 209 23.86 7.13 3.35
C VAL A 209 22.91 6.99 4.53
N THR A 210 21.66 7.44 4.38
CA THR A 210 20.61 7.31 5.42
C THR A 210 20.02 5.90 5.44
N GLN A 211 19.62 5.35 4.29
CA GLN A 211 19.06 3.99 4.18
C GLN A 211 20.03 2.91 4.68
N MET A 212 21.33 3.12 4.48
CA MET A 212 22.40 2.21 4.90
C MET A 212 22.97 2.60 6.27
N ASN A 213 22.30 3.44 7.07
CA ASN A 213 22.67 3.88 8.43
C ASN A 213 24.09 4.46 8.62
N VAL A 214 24.85 4.75 7.55
CA VAL A 214 26.20 5.37 7.64
C VAL A 214 26.15 6.71 8.38
N ILE A 215 25.01 7.40 8.25
CA ILE A 215 24.49 8.33 9.26
C ILE A 215 23.28 7.62 9.89
N PRO A 216 23.24 7.42 11.22
CA PRO A 216 24.09 8.02 12.24
C PRO A 216 25.39 7.28 12.59
N ASP A 217 25.61 6.04 12.12
CA ASP A 217 26.61 5.11 12.67
C ASP A 217 28.02 5.70 12.67
N VAL A 218 28.54 6.15 11.52
CA VAL A 218 29.90 6.67 11.44
C VAL A 218 29.95 8.13 11.93
N ILE A 219 29.04 8.98 11.48
CA ILE A 219 28.90 10.38 11.93
C ILE A 219 27.42 10.77 12.13
N PRO A 220 27.10 11.64 13.10
CA PRO A 220 25.70 11.95 13.44
C PRO A 220 24.98 12.79 12.38
N ALA A 221 25.70 13.61 11.60
CA ALA A 221 25.16 14.40 10.50
C ALA A 221 26.28 14.89 9.57
N ILE A 222 25.94 15.25 8.32
CA ILE A 222 26.83 15.94 7.39
C ILE A 222 26.06 17.02 6.62
N ASN A 223 26.71 18.16 6.35
CA ASN A 223 26.22 19.14 5.38
C ASN A 223 27.10 19.05 4.13
N GLN A 224 26.59 18.39 3.09
CA GLN A 224 27.35 18.15 1.87
C GLN A 224 27.55 19.46 1.08
N LYS A 225 28.81 19.72 0.68
CA LYS A 225 29.24 20.88 -0.11
C LYS A 225 30.04 20.50 -1.37
N ALA A 226 30.30 19.21 -1.58
CA ALA A 226 31.05 18.70 -2.73
C ALA A 226 30.43 17.40 -3.27
N ASP A 227 30.36 17.28 -4.59
CA ASP A 227 29.97 16.06 -5.30
C ASP A 227 31.16 15.10 -5.33
N VAL A 228 31.06 13.97 -4.63
CA VAL A 228 32.07 12.92 -4.57
C VAL A 228 31.61 11.75 -5.45
N SER A 229 32.33 11.44 -6.52
CA SER A 229 32.08 10.27 -7.38
C SER A 229 33.26 9.30 -7.34
N ILE A 230 32.97 8.01 -7.20
CA ILE A 230 33.97 6.93 -7.06
C ILE A 230 34.18 6.22 -8.40
N LEU A 231 35.44 5.93 -8.74
CA LEU A 231 35.83 5.11 -9.89
C LEU A 231 36.93 4.12 -9.47
N PHE A 232 36.87 2.89 -9.98
CA PHE A 232 37.94 1.90 -9.89
C PHE A 232 38.41 1.56 -11.31
N GLY A 233 39.66 1.91 -11.64
CA GLY A 233 40.08 2.00 -13.04
C GLY A 233 39.16 2.94 -13.83
N ASP A 234 38.61 2.45 -14.94
CA ASP A 234 37.60 3.14 -15.74
C ASP A 234 36.15 2.91 -15.26
N SER A 235 35.93 1.96 -14.33
CA SER A 235 34.60 1.58 -13.84
C SER A 235 34.07 2.57 -12.80
N LYS A 236 33.09 3.39 -13.20
CA LYS A 236 32.40 4.32 -12.30
C LYS A 236 31.38 3.59 -11.41
N VAL A 237 31.54 3.73 -10.10
CA VAL A 237 30.64 3.15 -9.08
C VAL A 237 29.50 4.12 -8.75
N GLN A 238 28.32 3.57 -8.44
CA GLN A 238 27.16 4.33 -7.95
C GLN A 238 27.07 4.28 -6.42
N PRO A 239 26.51 5.31 -5.74
CA PRO A 239 26.38 5.31 -4.29
C PRO A 239 25.62 4.09 -3.78
N GLY A 240 26.25 3.30 -2.91
CA GLY A 240 25.67 2.09 -2.34
C GLY A 240 25.48 0.94 -3.36
N ALA A 241 26.29 0.88 -4.41
CA ALA A 241 26.42 -0.34 -5.24
C ALA A 241 27.31 -1.39 -4.54
N MET A 242 27.09 -2.67 -4.84
CA MET A 242 28.05 -3.73 -4.51
C MET A 242 29.23 -3.68 -5.49
N VAL A 243 30.44 -3.96 -5.02
CA VAL A 243 31.68 -3.98 -5.80
C VAL A 243 32.43 -5.28 -5.50
N ALA A 244 32.87 -5.98 -6.55
CA ALA A 244 33.66 -7.21 -6.42
C ALA A 244 35.08 -6.91 -5.91
N SER A 245 35.64 -7.81 -5.11
CA SER A 245 36.96 -7.72 -4.48
C SER A 245 38.07 -7.38 -5.48
N LYS A 246 38.06 -8.06 -6.64
CA LYS A 246 39.03 -7.89 -7.74
C LYS A 246 38.96 -6.51 -8.42
N VAL A 247 37.86 -5.78 -8.27
CA VAL A 247 37.69 -4.41 -8.77
C VAL A 247 38.17 -3.39 -7.73
N SER A 248 37.94 -3.65 -6.45
CA SER A 248 38.35 -2.79 -5.33
C SER A 248 39.77 -3.06 -4.80
N GLU A 249 40.44 -4.11 -5.30
CA GLU A 249 41.87 -4.40 -5.09
C GLU A 249 42.76 -3.17 -5.40
N ILE A 250 42.42 -2.42 -6.45
CA ILE A 250 43.15 -1.22 -6.88
C ILE A 250 42.64 0.02 -6.12
N PRO A 251 43.51 0.95 -5.65
CA PRO A 251 43.06 2.15 -4.98
C PRO A 251 42.17 3.05 -5.86
N ALA A 252 41.07 3.54 -5.28
CA ALA A 252 40.08 4.32 -6.02
C ALA A 252 40.63 5.60 -6.67
N THR A 253 39.97 6.03 -7.74
CA THR A 253 40.05 7.42 -8.23
C THR A 253 38.76 8.14 -7.88
N LEU A 254 38.88 9.27 -7.19
CA LEU A 254 37.75 10.09 -6.78
C LEU A 254 37.66 11.33 -7.67
N LYS A 255 36.43 11.71 -8.05
CA LYS A 255 36.11 13.05 -8.53
C LYS A 255 35.40 13.81 -7.43
N VAL A 256 36.07 14.78 -6.84
CA VAL A 256 35.59 15.68 -5.77
C VAL A 256 35.33 17.06 -6.38
N GLN A 257 34.12 17.29 -6.87
CA GLN A 257 33.73 18.58 -7.45
C GLN A 257 33.24 19.53 -6.36
N VAL A 258 33.97 20.63 -6.16
CA VAL A 258 33.64 21.71 -5.22
C VAL A 258 32.98 22.89 -5.95
N PHE A 259 32.03 23.56 -5.30
CA PHE A 259 31.26 24.70 -5.84
C PHE A 259 31.69 26.07 -5.28
N ASP A 260 32.38 26.09 -4.13
CA ASP A 260 33.04 27.28 -3.60
C ASP A 260 34.23 27.73 -4.47
N LYS A 261 34.58 29.02 -4.42
CA LYS A 261 35.81 29.54 -5.05
C LYS A 261 37.05 29.21 -4.23
N GLY A 262 38.19 29.12 -4.92
CA GLY A 262 39.51 28.92 -4.32
C GLY A 262 39.88 27.46 -4.07
N GLU A 263 41.19 27.21 -4.09
CA GLU A 263 41.83 25.95 -3.70
C GLU A 263 41.73 25.73 -2.18
N ARG A 264 41.69 24.46 -1.77
CA ARG A 264 41.71 24.03 -0.37
C ARG A 264 42.47 22.72 -0.25
N LEU A 265 42.98 22.45 0.95
CA LEU A 265 43.49 21.13 1.29
C LEU A 265 42.35 20.29 1.86
N VAL A 266 42.24 19.05 1.41
CA VAL A 266 41.32 18.05 1.97
C VAL A 266 42.09 16.86 2.54
N THR A 267 41.44 16.19 3.49
CA THR A 267 41.80 14.86 3.97
C THR A 267 40.72 13.88 3.53
N ILE A 268 41.12 12.78 2.90
CA ILE A 268 40.23 11.70 2.47
C ILE A 268 40.42 10.51 3.41
N VAL A 269 39.31 9.97 3.91
CA VAL A 269 39.28 8.83 4.83
C VAL A 269 38.30 7.79 4.32
N VAL A 270 38.68 6.52 4.32
CA VAL A 270 37.81 5.38 3.98
C VAL A 270 37.65 4.49 5.19
N VAL A 271 36.39 4.28 5.60
CA VAL A 271 36.02 3.51 6.79
C VAL A 271 35.11 2.35 6.38
N ASP A 272 35.46 1.15 6.83
CA ASP A 272 34.58 0.00 6.96
C ASP A 272 33.93 0.07 8.36
N SER A 273 32.61 0.03 8.44
CA SER A 273 31.86 0.10 9.71
C SER A 273 31.40 -1.25 10.25
N ASP A 274 31.62 -2.33 9.50
CA ASP A 274 30.89 -3.59 9.68
C ASP A 274 31.85 -4.75 9.95
N VAL A 275 33.02 -4.48 10.55
CA VAL A 275 34.00 -5.53 10.87
C VAL A 275 33.45 -6.38 12.02
N PRO A 276 33.21 -7.68 11.83
CA PRO A 276 32.59 -8.51 12.86
C PRO A 276 33.54 -8.75 14.03
N ASN A 277 33.09 -8.43 15.25
CA ASN A 277 33.77 -8.72 16.49
C ASN A 277 32.97 -9.77 17.29
N VAL A 278 33.54 -10.98 17.37
CA VAL A 278 32.93 -12.15 18.03
C VAL A 278 32.87 -11.99 19.56
N GLU A 279 33.86 -11.33 20.17
CA GLU A 279 33.92 -11.13 21.63
C GLU A 279 32.83 -10.17 22.11
N LYS A 280 32.46 -9.19 21.27
CA LYS A 280 31.42 -8.19 21.55
C LYS A 280 30.03 -8.61 21.08
N ASP A 281 29.90 -9.71 20.33
CA ASP A 281 28.69 -10.11 19.59
C ASP A 281 28.13 -8.95 18.71
N GLY A 282 29.03 -8.24 18.02
CA GLY A 282 28.72 -6.97 17.33
C GLY A 282 29.75 -6.58 16.27
N PHE A 283 29.84 -5.28 15.94
CA PHE A 283 30.70 -4.74 14.89
C PHE A 283 31.67 -3.65 15.41
N ASP A 284 32.86 -3.58 14.82
CA ASP A 284 33.87 -2.55 15.00
C ASP A 284 34.21 -1.82 13.69
N TYR A 285 34.86 -0.66 13.80
CA TYR A 285 35.29 0.16 12.66
C TYR A 285 36.74 -0.13 12.25
N ARG A 286 37.03 -0.13 10.95
CA ARG A 286 38.38 -0.26 10.39
C ARG A 286 38.65 0.77 9.29
N CYS A 287 39.83 1.37 9.30
CA CYS A 287 40.22 2.37 8.31
C CYS A 287 41.03 1.74 7.16
N HIS A 288 40.43 1.71 5.97
CA HIS A 288 41.07 1.16 4.79
C HIS A 288 42.03 2.13 4.10
N TYR A 289 41.87 3.45 4.32
CA TYR A 289 42.74 4.46 3.72
C TYR A 289 42.63 5.81 4.43
N ILE A 290 43.77 6.50 4.60
CA ILE A 290 43.81 7.93 4.98
C ILE A 290 44.89 8.63 4.16
N ALA A 291 44.54 9.72 3.49
CA ALA A 291 45.51 10.68 2.96
C ALA A 291 45.08 12.13 3.22
N ALA A 292 46.04 12.97 3.57
CA ALA A 292 45.88 14.37 3.94
C ALA A 292 46.63 15.30 2.97
N ASN A 293 46.41 16.61 3.10
CA ASN A 293 47.11 17.65 2.36
C ASN A 293 46.92 17.52 0.84
N ILE A 294 45.72 17.13 0.42
CA ILE A 294 45.36 16.93 -0.98
C ILE A 294 44.80 18.24 -1.52
N PRO A 295 45.46 18.92 -2.47
CA PRO A 295 44.93 20.14 -3.08
C PRO A 295 43.72 19.82 -3.97
N VAL A 296 42.59 20.48 -3.70
CA VAL A 296 41.38 20.38 -4.51
C VAL A 296 40.89 21.78 -4.87
N SER A 297 40.58 21.98 -6.15
CA SER A 297 39.95 23.19 -6.68
C SER A 297 38.76 22.84 -7.58
N PRO A 298 37.87 23.80 -7.90
CA PRO A 298 36.75 23.55 -8.81
C PRO A 298 37.15 23.13 -10.23
N THR A 299 38.35 23.46 -10.68
CA THR A 299 38.90 23.08 -12.01
C THR A 299 39.73 21.80 -11.96
N THR A 300 40.27 21.44 -10.80
CA THR A 300 41.06 20.20 -10.56
C THR A 300 40.36 19.25 -9.58
N PRO A 301 39.18 18.69 -9.93
CA PRO A 301 38.40 17.83 -9.02
C PRO A 301 38.90 16.37 -8.96
N TRP A 302 39.90 15.97 -9.76
CA TRP A 302 40.31 14.57 -9.90
C TRP A 302 41.46 14.21 -8.94
N VAL A 303 41.20 13.29 -8.02
CA VAL A 303 42.17 12.77 -7.04
C VAL A 303 42.35 11.27 -7.30
N ARG A 304 43.55 10.85 -7.72
CA ARG A 304 43.88 9.43 -7.91
C ARG A 304 44.64 8.94 -6.69
N LEU A 305 44.04 8.10 -5.85
CA LEU A 305 44.62 7.72 -4.55
C LEU A 305 45.96 6.98 -4.72
N ALA A 306 46.09 6.18 -5.78
CA ALA A 306 47.33 5.49 -6.18
C ALA A 306 48.45 6.41 -6.74
N LYS A 307 48.29 7.75 -6.71
CA LYS A 307 49.31 8.73 -7.15
C LYS A 307 49.65 9.79 -6.10
N LEU A 308 49.19 9.63 -4.86
CA LEU A 308 49.51 10.53 -3.76
C LEU A 308 50.85 10.12 -3.11
N SER A 309 51.60 11.09 -2.56
CA SER A 309 52.92 10.81 -1.97
C SER A 309 52.80 10.04 -0.66
N GLU A 310 53.49 8.90 -0.57
CA GLU A 310 53.48 8.03 0.63
C GLU A 310 54.18 8.65 1.84
N GLU A 311 55.06 9.64 1.62
CA GLU A 311 55.82 10.33 2.66
C GLU A 311 55.08 11.55 3.21
N SER A 312 54.41 12.33 2.34
CA SER A 312 53.90 13.67 2.66
C SER A 312 52.38 13.83 2.61
N GLN A 313 51.65 12.83 2.10
CA GLN A 313 50.19 12.86 1.98
C GLN A 313 49.51 11.61 2.57
N VAL A 314 49.98 10.40 2.25
CA VAL A 314 49.35 9.16 2.73
C VAL A 314 49.73 8.90 4.20
N VAL A 315 48.72 8.83 5.06
CA VAL A 315 48.84 8.45 6.47
C VAL A 315 48.72 6.92 6.57
N LEU A 316 47.64 6.35 6.03
CA LEU A 316 47.41 4.91 5.93
C LEU A 316 47.24 4.51 4.46
N PRO A 317 48.04 3.56 3.93
CA PRO A 317 47.94 3.11 2.54
C PRO A 317 46.63 2.35 2.30
N TRP A 318 46.33 2.04 1.03
CA TRP A 318 45.11 1.35 0.65
C TRP A 318 45.12 -0.10 1.13
N LEU A 319 44.08 -0.48 1.87
CA LEU A 319 43.70 -1.86 2.13
C LEU A 319 42.56 -2.20 1.16
N PRO A 320 42.72 -3.19 0.27
CA PRO A 320 41.60 -3.74 -0.48
C PRO A 320 40.38 -3.98 0.41
N PRO A 321 39.19 -3.48 0.05
CA PRO A 321 37.93 -3.80 0.71
C PRO A 321 37.70 -5.31 0.72
N PHE A 322 37.40 -5.86 1.90
CA PHE A 322 37.10 -7.28 2.08
C PHE A 322 35.97 -7.51 3.08
N ALA A 323 35.30 -8.64 2.93
CA ALA A 323 34.33 -9.20 3.88
C ALA A 323 34.73 -10.64 4.17
N GLN A 324 34.43 -11.17 5.37
CA GLN A 324 34.71 -12.58 5.69
C GLN A 324 33.54 -13.47 5.25
N LYS A 325 33.78 -14.77 5.10
CA LYS A 325 32.75 -15.65 4.51
C LYS A 325 31.57 -15.79 5.46
N GLY A 326 30.35 -15.53 4.98
CA GLY A 326 29.15 -15.60 5.80
C GLY A 326 28.93 -14.44 6.78
N SER A 327 29.78 -13.41 6.79
CA SER A 327 29.39 -12.09 7.32
C SER A 327 28.30 -11.48 6.43
N PRO A 328 27.55 -10.45 6.88
CA PRO A 328 26.84 -9.58 5.96
C PRO A 328 27.82 -8.86 5.01
N TYR A 329 27.27 -8.12 4.05
CA TYR A 329 28.05 -7.13 3.30
C TYR A 329 28.67 -6.09 4.25
N HIS A 330 29.79 -5.49 3.84
CA HIS A 330 30.47 -4.42 4.55
C HIS A 330 30.24 -3.06 3.86
N ARG A 331 29.92 -2.02 4.63
CA ARG A 331 29.68 -0.63 4.17
C ARG A 331 30.98 0.17 4.12
N TYR A 332 31.51 0.36 2.91
CA TYR A 332 32.71 1.15 2.66
C TYR A 332 32.36 2.62 2.42
N SER A 333 32.61 3.45 3.43
CA SER A 333 32.23 4.85 3.45
C SER A 333 33.45 5.76 3.23
N ILE A 334 33.43 6.51 2.12
CA ILE A 334 34.48 7.47 1.74
C ILE A 334 34.07 8.88 2.16
N PHE A 335 34.81 9.45 3.10
CA PHE A 335 34.61 10.81 3.59
C PHE A 335 35.67 11.76 3.02
N VAL A 336 35.22 12.94 2.60
CA VAL A 336 36.08 14.07 2.21
C VAL A 336 35.93 15.15 3.27
N LEU A 337 37.03 15.48 3.93
CA LEU A 337 37.11 16.41 5.04
C LEU A 337 37.92 17.65 4.62
N GLU A 338 37.34 18.85 4.71
CA GLU A 338 38.05 20.11 4.46
C GLU A 338 38.96 20.46 5.66
N GLN A 339 40.22 20.79 5.37
CA GLN A 339 41.17 21.27 6.38
C GLN A 339 41.00 22.78 6.63
N GLN A 340 41.48 23.28 7.78
CA GLN A 340 41.47 24.72 8.04
C GLN A 340 42.37 25.47 7.05
N LYS A 341 41.86 26.56 6.47
CA LYS A 341 42.54 27.34 5.43
C LYS A 341 43.95 27.75 5.85
N GLY A 342 44.94 27.42 5.01
CA GLY A 342 46.35 27.73 5.25
C GLY A 342 47.07 26.84 6.27
N LYS A 343 46.43 25.78 6.80
CA LYS A 343 47.06 24.82 7.73
C LYS A 343 47.19 23.45 7.08
N THR A 344 48.42 22.97 6.94
CA THR A 344 48.75 21.59 6.59
C THR A 344 48.72 20.69 7.83
N LEU A 345 48.53 19.39 7.62
CA LEU A 345 48.63 18.36 8.66
C LEU A 345 50.00 17.67 8.60
N HIS A 346 50.61 17.42 9.76
CA HIS A 346 51.88 16.69 9.87
C HIS A 346 51.65 15.17 9.75
N VAL A 347 51.66 14.64 8.52
CA VAL A 347 51.31 13.24 8.20
C VAL A 347 52.02 12.20 9.08
N ALA A 348 53.34 12.31 9.32
CA ALA A 348 54.08 11.41 10.19
C ALA A 348 53.49 11.30 11.61
N LYS A 349 53.21 12.45 12.25
CA LYS A 349 52.60 12.51 13.59
C LYS A 349 51.19 11.91 13.64
N ILE A 350 50.48 11.91 12.51
CA ILE A 350 49.16 11.25 12.40
C ILE A 350 49.36 9.73 12.25
N LYS A 351 50.33 9.29 11.43
CA LYS A 351 50.65 7.89 11.15
C LYS A 351 51.06 7.12 12.41
N GLU A 352 51.79 7.76 13.32
CA GLU A 352 52.13 7.25 14.67
C GLU A 352 50.91 7.10 15.61
N ASN A 353 49.83 7.86 15.36
CA ASN A 353 48.75 8.12 16.32
C ASN A 353 47.38 7.59 15.88
N VAL A 354 47.29 6.86 14.77
CA VAL A 354 46.03 6.38 14.20
C VAL A 354 46.12 4.86 13.96
N PRO A 355 45.45 4.04 14.78
CA PRO A 355 45.35 2.60 14.53
C PRO A 355 44.47 2.36 13.30
N ARG A 356 44.66 1.19 12.66
CA ARG A 356 43.84 0.79 11.51
C ARG A 356 42.49 0.26 11.97
N ASP A 357 42.50 -0.63 12.96
CA ASP A 357 41.31 -1.25 13.55
C ASP A 357 40.86 -0.46 14.80
N GLY A 358 39.56 -0.49 15.10
CA GLY A 358 38.95 0.38 16.12
C GLY A 358 38.91 1.87 15.74
N PHE A 359 39.01 2.21 14.45
CA PHE A 359 39.15 3.60 14.00
C PHE A 359 37.83 4.40 14.09
N ILE A 360 37.73 5.32 15.06
CA ILE A 360 36.56 6.20 15.22
C ILE A 360 36.77 7.52 14.47
N LEU A 361 36.07 7.70 13.34
CA LEU A 361 36.17 8.90 12.49
C LEU A 361 35.79 10.20 13.24
N ARG A 362 34.83 10.15 14.17
CA ARG A 362 34.37 11.32 14.94
C ARG A 362 35.54 11.94 15.72
N SER A 363 36.24 11.12 16.51
CA SER A 363 37.41 11.51 17.30
C SER A 363 38.56 12.02 16.43
N PHE A 364 38.72 11.50 15.21
CA PHE A 364 39.69 12.00 14.24
C PHE A 364 39.32 13.40 13.70
N ILE A 365 38.04 13.64 13.37
CA ILE A 365 37.53 14.94 12.95
C ILE A 365 37.76 15.99 14.04
N ASP A 366 37.44 15.67 15.30
CA ASP A 366 37.59 16.57 16.44
C ASP A 366 39.07 16.87 16.75
N LYS A 367 39.94 15.83 16.82
CA LYS A 367 41.38 15.95 17.11
C LYS A 367 42.10 16.88 16.14
N TYR A 368 41.72 16.86 14.86
CA TYR A 368 42.34 17.68 13.81
C TYR A 368 41.48 18.87 13.34
N ARG A 369 40.34 19.14 14.00
CA ARG A 369 39.40 20.24 13.71
C ARG A 369 38.99 20.34 12.24
N LEU A 370 38.70 19.17 11.65
CA LEU A 370 38.30 19.03 10.25
C LEU A 370 36.80 19.31 10.06
N THR A 371 36.36 19.54 8.82
CA THR A 371 34.93 19.69 8.50
C THR A 371 34.53 18.69 7.43
N PRO A 372 33.58 17.76 7.68
CA PRO A 372 33.11 16.84 6.64
C PRO A 372 32.31 17.61 5.58
N VAL A 373 32.75 17.55 4.32
CA VAL A 373 32.18 18.33 3.19
C VAL A 373 31.67 17.47 2.04
N GLY A 374 32.06 16.20 1.96
CA GLY A 374 31.58 15.27 0.96
C GLY A 374 31.60 13.84 1.48
N ILE A 375 30.67 13.03 0.99
CA ILE A 375 30.57 11.60 1.31
C ILE A 375 30.15 10.84 0.05
N ASN A 376 30.63 9.62 -0.10
CA ASN A 376 30.03 8.61 -0.96
C ASN A 376 30.36 7.23 -0.38
N MET A 377 29.62 6.19 -0.75
CA MET A 377 29.81 4.83 -0.24
C MET A 377 29.66 3.78 -1.33
N PHE A 378 30.25 2.62 -1.09
CA PHE A 378 29.98 1.38 -1.80
C PHE A 378 29.90 0.23 -0.77
N ARG A 379 29.59 -0.98 -1.23
CA ARG A 379 29.60 -2.17 -0.38
C ARG A 379 30.39 -3.30 -1.03
N THR A 380 30.91 -4.22 -0.23
CA THR A 380 31.49 -5.48 -0.71
C THR A 380 30.97 -6.63 0.15
N GLU A 381 30.84 -7.81 -0.45
CA GLU A 381 30.52 -9.07 0.23
C GLU A 381 31.53 -10.13 -0.18
N TRP A 382 31.48 -11.33 0.42
CA TRP A 382 32.37 -12.42 0.04
C TRP A 382 32.07 -12.89 -1.39
N ASP A 383 33.08 -12.86 -2.27
CA ASP A 383 33.00 -13.33 -3.66
C ASP A 383 34.06 -14.40 -3.98
N GLU A 384 34.07 -14.91 -5.21
CA GLU A 384 34.95 -15.99 -5.67
C GLU A 384 36.44 -15.61 -5.75
N ASN A 385 36.80 -14.32 -5.65
CA ASN A 385 38.19 -13.85 -5.67
C ASN A 385 38.63 -13.24 -4.33
N MET A 386 37.76 -13.22 -3.32
CA MET A 386 38.03 -12.58 -2.03
C MET A 386 39.25 -13.18 -1.32
N ASP A 387 39.43 -14.50 -1.40
CA ASP A 387 40.57 -15.19 -0.80
C ASP A 387 41.88 -14.86 -1.55
N GLU A 388 41.88 -14.77 -2.89
CA GLU A 388 43.03 -14.27 -3.68
C GLU A 388 43.42 -12.86 -3.22
N VAL A 389 42.44 -11.97 -3.08
CA VAL A 389 42.66 -10.56 -2.71
C VAL A 389 43.18 -10.44 -1.27
N MET A 390 42.62 -11.20 -0.32
CA MET A 390 43.11 -11.27 1.06
C MET A 390 44.57 -11.79 1.11
N LYS A 391 44.87 -12.88 0.42
CA LYS A 391 46.23 -13.47 0.35
C LYS A 391 47.25 -12.49 -0.22
N LYS A 392 46.92 -11.79 -1.32
CA LYS A 392 47.77 -10.73 -1.90
C LYS A 392 48.00 -9.57 -0.93
N ALA A 393 46.98 -9.19 -0.17
CA ALA A 393 47.01 -8.06 0.75
C ALA A 393 47.68 -8.38 2.11
N GLY A 394 48.06 -9.64 2.35
CA GLY A 394 48.59 -10.09 3.66
C GLY A 394 47.52 -10.07 4.76
N VAL A 395 46.26 -10.33 4.42
CA VAL A 395 45.11 -10.30 5.33
C VAL A 395 44.75 -11.71 5.81
N GLU A 396 44.69 -11.88 7.12
CA GLU A 396 44.27 -13.13 7.79
C GLU A 396 42.74 -13.25 7.89
N GLY A 397 42.24 -14.48 8.08
CA GLY A 397 40.81 -14.77 8.23
C GLY A 397 40.05 -15.08 6.93
N ALA A 398 40.75 -15.37 5.84
CA ALA A 398 40.15 -15.91 4.60
C ALA A 398 39.59 -17.34 4.77
N ASP A 399 40.03 -18.02 5.82
CA ASP A 399 39.65 -19.37 6.25
C ASP A 399 38.48 -19.38 7.26
N ILE A 400 38.04 -18.21 7.73
CA ILE A 400 36.97 -18.05 8.72
C ILE A 400 35.60 -17.94 8.02
N GLU A 401 34.64 -18.75 8.47
CA GLU A 401 33.25 -18.73 7.97
C GLU A 401 32.25 -18.50 9.12
N PHE A 402 31.63 -17.32 9.15
CA PHE A 402 30.56 -17.00 10.09
C PHE A 402 29.25 -17.70 9.75
N LYS A 403 28.53 -18.10 10.80
CA LYS A 403 27.22 -18.76 10.69
C LYS A 403 26.25 -18.12 11.66
N LYS A 404 25.00 -17.94 11.23
CA LYS A 404 23.92 -17.37 12.06
C LYS A 404 23.81 -18.16 13.37
N LYS A 405 24.09 -17.50 14.48
CA LYS A 405 23.96 -18.00 15.85
C LYS A 405 22.54 -18.54 16.03
N LYS A 406 22.40 -19.86 16.22
CA LYS A 406 21.09 -20.49 16.43
C LYS A 406 20.54 -19.99 17.76
N PRO A 407 19.31 -19.44 17.84
CA PRO A 407 18.77 -18.98 19.10
C PRO A 407 18.66 -20.15 20.07
N GLU A 408 19.12 -19.96 21.30
CA GLU A 408 18.97 -20.96 22.34
C GLU A 408 17.48 -21.20 22.61
N LYS A 409 17.07 -22.46 22.58
CA LYS A 409 15.68 -22.82 22.86
C LYS A 409 15.44 -22.57 24.34
N LEU A 410 14.67 -21.52 24.64
CA LEU A 410 14.23 -21.20 26.00
C LEU A 410 13.77 -22.48 26.72
N PRO A 411 14.17 -22.71 27.98
CA PRO A 411 13.96 -23.98 28.66
C PRO A 411 12.47 -24.28 28.81
N TYR A 412 11.96 -25.14 27.91
CA TYR A 412 10.56 -25.52 27.86
C TYR A 412 10.21 -26.31 29.13
N LYS A 413 9.61 -25.61 30.10
CA LYS A 413 9.02 -26.22 31.30
C LYS A 413 7.83 -27.08 30.90
N LYS A 414 8.13 -28.30 30.47
CA LYS A 414 7.18 -29.39 30.22
C LYS A 414 6.49 -29.72 31.55
N LYS A 415 5.38 -29.03 31.85
CA LYS A 415 4.52 -29.32 33.00
C LYS A 415 4.20 -30.81 33.02
N ASP A 416 4.24 -31.43 34.20
CA ASP A 416 4.08 -32.88 34.36
C ASP A 416 2.85 -33.38 33.58
N GLY A 417 3.10 -34.15 32.52
CA GLY A 417 2.05 -34.57 31.59
C GLY A 417 0.92 -35.33 32.30
N ALA A 418 1.26 -36.14 33.29
CA ALA A 418 0.31 -36.87 34.13
C ALA A 418 -0.55 -35.95 35.04
N ARG A 419 0.02 -34.85 35.52
CA ARG A 419 -0.69 -33.89 36.38
C ARG A 419 -1.64 -33.03 35.55
N TYR A 420 -1.20 -32.62 34.36
CA TYR A 420 -2.05 -31.91 33.40
C TYR A 420 -3.15 -32.82 32.84
N SER A 421 -2.83 -34.06 32.42
CA SER A 421 -3.82 -34.99 31.88
C SER A 421 -4.87 -35.38 32.92
N TYR A 422 -4.51 -35.57 34.20
CA TYR A 422 -5.49 -35.79 35.27
C TYR A 422 -6.50 -34.64 35.39
N TRP A 423 -6.01 -33.38 35.41
CA TRP A 423 -6.89 -32.22 35.53
C TRP A 423 -7.69 -31.94 34.26
N VAL A 424 -7.12 -32.19 33.07
CA VAL A 424 -7.83 -32.10 31.78
C VAL A 424 -8.91 -33.19 31.66
N GLN A 425 -8.61 -34.42 32.06
CA GLN A 425 -9.57 -35.52 32.08
C GLN A 425 -10.70 -35.26 33.09
N ARG A 426 -10.38 -34.73 34.29
CA ARG A 426 -11.41 -34.30 35.25
C ARG A 426 -12.20 -33.08 34.77
N PHE A 427 -11.57 -32.13 34.07
CA PHE A 427 -12.27 -31.00 33.45
C PHE A 427 -13.27 -31.50 32.40
N HIS A 428 -12.85 -32.34 31.45
CA HIS A 428 -13.76 -32.93 30.46
C HIS A 428 -14.83 -33.83 31.08
N GLN A 429 -14.55 -34.56 32.17
CA GLN A 429 -15.58 -35.32 32.90
C GLN A 429 -16.59 -34.38 33.60
N ALA A 430 -16.13 -33.30 34.23
CA ALA A 430 -16.98 -32.32 34.87
C ALA A 430 -17.81 -31.52 33.85
N ASP A 431 -17.24 -31.18 32.69
CA ASP A 431 -17.91 -30.48 31.61
C ASP A 431 -18.90 -31.39 30.85
N ALA A 432 -18.55 -32.67 30.64
CA ALA A 432 -19.48 -33.69 30.15
C ALA A 432 -20.63 -34.00 31.14
N ALA A 433 -20.40 -33.86 32.45
CA ALA A 433 -21.46 -33.95 33.45
C ALA A 433 -22.31 -32.67 33.47
N ARG A 434 -21.69 -31.48 33.38
CA ARG A 434 -22.34 -30.18 33.33
C ARG A 434 -23.23 -30.06 32.10
N THR A 435 -22.74 -30.37 30.90
CA THR A 435 -23.54 -30.33 29.66
C THR A 435 -24.72 -31.30 29.71
N LYS A 436 -24.57 -32.52 30.27
CA LYS A 436 -25.68 -33.43 30.52
C LYS A 436 -26.73 -32.88 31.50
N LEU A 437 -26.29 -32.14 32.53
CA LEU A 437 -27.20 -31.46 33.46
C LEU A 437 -27.87 -30.25 32.81
N GLU A 438 -27.15 -29.45 32.02
CA GLU A 438 -27.71 -28.32 31.27
C GLU A 438 -28.77 -28.79 30.26
N VAL A 439 -28.51 -29.86 29.50
CA VAL A 439 -29.50 -30.48 28.61
C VAL A 439 -30.76 -30.86 29.38
N LYS A 440 -30.64 -31.62 30.49
CA LYS A 440 -31.79 -31.98 31.35
C LYS A 440 -32.54 -30.76 31.89
N VAL A 441 -31.83 -29.69 32.27
CA VAL A 441 -32.45 -28.44 32.73
C VAL A 441 -33.16 -27.71 31.59
N THR A 442 -32.71 -27.83 30.33
CA THR A 442 -33.45 -27.31 29.16
C THR A 442 -34.65 -28.19 28.78
N GLU A 443 -34.57 -29.51 28.91
CA GLU A 443 -35.69 -30.44 28.71
C GLU A 443 -36.79 -30.18 29.76
N GLN A 444 -36.44 -30.14 31.04
CA GLN A 444 -37.35 -29.78 32.12
C GLN A 444 -37.88 -28.34 31.99
N GLY A 445 -37.05 -27.40 31.53
CA GLY A 445 -37.46 -26.02 31.25
C GLY A 445 -38.56 -25.96 30.17
N ARG A 446 -38.37 -26.68 29.05
CA ARG A 446 -39.36 -26.80 27.96
C ARG A 446 -40.65 -27.46 28.44
N GLU A 447 -40.58 -28.53 29.24
CA GLU A 447 -41.77 -29.20 29.75
C GLU A 447 -42.53 -28.32 30.77
N ILE A 448 -41.83 -27.53 31.59
CA ILE A 448 -42.45 -26.52 32.45
C ILE A 448 -43.11 -25.41 31.62
N GLU A 449 -42.48 -24.95 30.53
CA GLU A 449 -43.05 -23.91 29.65
C GLU A 449 -44.26 -24.42 28.85
N ARG A 450 -44.26 -25.72 28.46
CA ARG A 450 -45.40 -26.46 27.92
C ARG A 450 -46.55 -26.57 28.93
N LEU A 451 -46.30 -27.11 30.12
CA LEU A 451 -47.34 -27.24 31.15
C LEU A 451 -47.93 -25.87 31.54
N LYS A 452 -47.13 -24.80 31.49
CA LYS A 452 -47.60 -23.41 31.64
C LYS A 452 -48.39 -22.89 30.43
N SER A 453 -48.13 -23.33 29.20
CA SER A 453 -48.98 -22.97 28.06
C SER A 453 -50.32 -23.72 28.12
N GLU A 454 -50.29 -24.99 28.49
CA GLU A 454 -51.46 -25.88 28.65
C GLU A 454 -52.40 -25.37 29.77
N LEU A 455 -51.84 -24.98 30.92
CA LEU A 455 -52.58 -24.30 32.00
C LEU A 455 -53.16 -22.95 31.54
N ARG A 456 -52.41 -22.16 30.75
CA ARG A 456 -52.91 -20.88 30.21
C ARG A 456 -54.05 -21.08 29.20
N SER A 457 -54.08 -22.16 28.41
CA SER A 457 -55.26 -22.51 27.60
C SER A 457 -56.46 -22.88 28.46
N VAL A 458 -56.30 -23.73 29.48
CA VAL A 458 -57.40 -24.12 30.38
C VAL A 458 -57.99 -22.92 31.12
N GLN A 459 -57.16 -21.98 31.57
CA GLN A 459 -57.63 -20.72 32.17
C GLN A 459 -58.34 -19.81 31.16
N LYS A 460 -57.96 -19.82 29.87
CA LYS A 460 -58.63 -19.07 28.82
C LYS A 460 -60.02 -19.65 28.52
N ASP A 461 -60.14 -20.97 28.42
CA ASP A 461 -61.43 -21.66 28.25
C ASP A 461 -62.35 -21.47 29.46
N SER A 462 -61.80 -21.37 30.68
CA SER A 462 -62.55 -21.05 31.90
C SER A 462 -63.25 -19.67 31.90
N THR A 463 -62.95 -18.77 30.95
CA THR A 463 -63.53 -17.41 30.91
C THR A 463 -64.71 -17.23 29.96
N ARG A 464 -65.21 -18.30 29.31
CA ARG A 464 -66.27 -18.19 28.30
C ARG A 464 -67.65 -18.68 28.78
N ALA A 465 -68.42 -17.77 29.37
CA ALA A 465 -69.85 -17.94 29.63
C ALA A 465 -70.68 -18.10 28.32
N PRO A 466 -71.90 -18.69 28.37
CA PRO A 466 -72.47 -19.39 27.20
C PRO A 466 -73.25 -18.51 26.22
N ALA A 467 -73.26 -18.93 24.95
CA ALA A 467 -74.16 -18.41 23.91
C ALA A 467 -75.39 -19.31 23.74
N THR A 468 -76.59 -18.73 23.72
CA THR A 468 -77.86 -19.48 23.70
C THR A 468 -78.32 -19.88 22.29
N THR A 469 -78.42 -21.18 22.06
CA THR A 469 -79.42 -21.88 21.22
C THR A 469 -79.90 -21.24 19.89
N LYS A 470 -79.71 -21.95 18.75
CA LYS A 470 -80.79 -22.71 18.07
C LYS A 470 -80.33 -23.42 16.79
N ARG A 471 -80.75 -24.70 16.65
CA ARG A 471 -81.01 -25.51 15.41
C ARG A 471 -79.86 -25.66 14.38
N ARG A 472 -79.33 -26.88 14.18
CA ARG A 472 -79.77 -27.88 13.16
C ARG A 472 -79.80 -27.30 11.72
N LYS A 473 -79.12 -27.89 10.73
CA LYS A 473 -79.40 -29.23 10.17
C LYS A 473 -78.30 -29.74 9.20
N ALA A 474 -78.13 -31.07 9.14
CA ALA A 474 -77.53 -31.91 8.07
C ALA A 474 -76.00 -31.95 7.81
N GLU A 475 -75.54 -33.21 7.68
CA GLU A 475 -74.34 -33.73 6.99
C GLU A 475 -74.64 -33.98 5.48
N PRO A 476 -73.77 -34.61 4.66
CA PRO A 476 -72.32 -34.46 4.38
C PRO A 476 -72.17 -34.19 2.83
N PRO A 477 -71.16 -34.66 2.03
CA PRO A 477 -69.82 -35.20 2.28
C PRO A 477 -68.71 -34.39 1.53
N PRO A 478 -67.65 -34.91 0.83
CA PRO A 478 -66.35 -34.20 0.81
C PRO A 478 -66.03 -33.48 -0.51
N GLY A 479 -65.18 -32.44 -0.44
CA GLY A 479 -64.70 -31.71 -1.62
C GLY A 479 -63.26 -31.22 -1.47
N VAL A 480 -62.37 -31.68 -2.34
CA VAL A 480 -60.97 -31.23 -2.44
C VAL A 480 -60.92 -29.85 -3.10
N SER A 481 -60.18 -28.88 -2.54
CA SER A 481 -59.12 -28.13 -3.26
C SER A 481 -58.52 -26.97 -2.46
N THR A 482 -57.28 -26.64 -2.83
CA THR A 482 -56.46 -25.50 -2.45
C THR A 482 -57.15 -24.12 -2.52
N ARG A 483 -56.74 -23.16 -1.68
CA ARG A 483 -55.89 -22.04 -2.14
C ARG A 483 -55.35 -21.09 -1.06
N ALA A 484 -54.07 -20.73 -1.26
CA ALA A 484 -53.43 -19.42 -1.07
C ALA A 484 -53.95 -18.44 -0.01
N ALA A 485 -53.08 -18.10 0.95
CA ALA A 485 -53.25 -16.97 1.86
C ALA A 485 -53.39 -15.63 1.12
N LYS A 486 -54.21 -14.71 1.67
CA LYS A 486 -54.38 -13.35 1.17
C LYS A 486 -54.23 -12.34 2.33
N ARG A 487 -53.43 -11.30 2.11
CA ARG A 487 -52.98 -10.33 3.12
C ARG A 487 -54.15 -9.55 3.74
N ARG A 488 -54.08 -9.31 5.06
CA ARG A 488 -54.63 -8.11 5.73
C ARG A 488 -53.39 -7.28 6.12
N LYS A 489 -53.17 -6.07 5.60
CA LYS A 489 -53.93 -4.80 5.69
C LYS A 489 -53.91 -4.24 7.12
N VAL A 490 -53.12 -3.18 7.28
CA VAL A 490 -53.04 -2.33 8.48
C VAL A 490 -54.33 -1.54 8.68
N VAL A 491 -54.71 -1.38 9.93
CA VAL A 491 -55.54 -0.29 10.46
C VAL A 491 -54.76 0.29 11.65
N HIS A 492 -54.89 1.59 11.89
CA HIS A 492 -54.12 2.35 12.88
C HIS A 492 -55.10 3.07 13.80
N GLU A 493 -54.90 2.91 15.10
CA GLU A 493 -55.48 3.73 16.17
C GLU A 493 -54.46 3.73 17.33
N ASP A 494 -54.54 4.74 18.21
CA ASP A 494 -53.44 5.13 19.10
C ASP A 494 -53.55 4.62 20.54
N SER A 495 -52.45 4.83 21.28
CA SER A 495 -52.33 5.06 22.74
C SER A 495 -51.64 3.99 23.62
N ASP A 496 -50.90 4.55 24.58
CA ASP A 496 -50.15 4.04 25.74
C ASP A 496 -49.04 2.98 25.58
N THR A 497 -47.97 3.26 26.34
CA THR A 497 -46.68 2.55 26.34
C THR A 497 -46.50 1.68 27.59
N THR A 498 -46.36 0.36 27.41
CA THR A 498 -45.59 -0.52 28.32
C THR A 498 -45.26 -1.83 27.60
N ASP A 499 -44.11 -2.42 27.92
CA ASP A 499 -43.63 -3.76 27.52
C ASP A 499 -43.63 -4.11 26.01
N GLU A 500 -42.48 -3.94 25.34
CA GLU A 500 -42.21 -4.62 24.05
C GLU A 500 -41.98 -6.13 24.26
N ASP A 501 -42.56 -6.97 23.40
CA ASP A 501 -42.71 -8.41 23.59
C ASP A 501 -41.39 -9.22 23.66
N VAL A 502 -41.00 -9.61 24.87
CA VAL A 502 -39.88 -10.55 25.10
C VAL A 502 -40.19 -11.96 24.57
N GLU A 503 -41.47 -12.31 24.39
CA GLU A 503 -41.89 -13.65 23.98
C GLU A 503 -41.72 -13.92 22.46
N ASP A 504 -41.57 -12.86 21.63
CA ASP A 504 -41.47 -12.93 20.15
C ASP A 504 -40.00 -12.99 19.62
N THR A 505 -39.01 -13.14 20.52
CA THR A 505 -37.57 -13.07 20.19
C THR A 505 -36.90 -14.40 19.84
N LEU A 506 -37.55 -15.54 20.13
CA LEU A 506 -37.06 -16.88 19.81
C LEU A 506 -37.35 -17.22 18.34
N PRO A 507 -36.34 -17.52 17.49
CA PRO A 507 -36.59 -17.78 16.07
C PRO A 507 -37.39 -19.06 15.83
N GLU A 508 -38.43 -19.01 14.99
CA GLU A 508 -39.07 -20.21 14.44
C GLU A 508 -38.10 -20.98 13.51
N ASN A 509 -38.28 -22.31 13.42
CA ASN A 509 -37.53 -23.23 12.55
C ASN A 509 -36.05 -23.51 12.93
N MET A 510 -35.74 -23.57 14.23
CA MET A 510 -34.38 -23.89 14.74
C MET A 510 -33.85 -25.27 14.32
N ASP A 511 -34.72 -26.22 13.95
CA ASP A 511 -34.34 -27.58 13.56
C ASP A 511 -33.50 -27.63 12.27
N ALA A 512 -33.60 -26.61 11.42
CA ALA A 512 -32.74 -26.48 10.24
C ALA A 512 -31.25 -26.33 10.61
N LEU A 513 -30.96 -25.78 11.80
CA LEU A 513 -29.59 -25.50 12.26
C LEU A 513 -28.97 -26.72 12.94
N THR A 514 -29.72 -27.40 13.81
CA THR A 514 -29.29 -28.66 14.46
C THR A 514 -29.00 -29.77 13.44
N ALA A 515 -29.69 -29.75 12.30
CA ALA A 515 -29.49 -30.69 11.20
C ALA A 515 -28.17 -30.49 10.41
N VAL A 516 -27.45 -29.37 10.58
CA VAL A 516 -26.20 -29.09 9.83
C VAL A 516 -25.01 -29.85 10.40
N ASN A 517 -24.69 -29.60 11.66
CA ASN A 517 -23.53 -30.11 12.40
C ASN A 517 -23.75 -29.94 13.93
N GLU A 518 -22.82 -30.44 14.75
CA GLU A 518 -22.89 -30.28 16.21
C GLU A 518 -22.90 -28.81 16.67
N GLU A 519 -22.25 -27.92 15.92
CA GLU A 519 -22.14 -26.49 16.24
C GLU A 519 -23.50 -25.79 16.17
N GLY A 520 -24.38 -26.20 15.24
CA GLY A 520 -25.78 -25.77 15.22
C GLY A 520 -26.52 -26.13 16.50
N THR A 521 -26.34 -27.36 17.01
CA THR A 521 -26.95 -27.80 18.28
C THR A 521 -26.42 -27.03 19.49
N LYS A 522 -25.11 -26.79 19.55
CA LYS A 522 -24.46 -25.98 20.60
C LYS A 522 -24.93 -24.52 20.55
N LEU A 523 -25.11 -23.97 19.34
CA LEU A 523 -25.68 -22.64 19.11
C LEU A 523 -27.11 -22.53 19.62
N VAL A 524 -27.98 -23.50 19.33
CA VAL A 524 -29.37 -23.53 19.83
C VAL A 524 -29.40 -23.60 21.37
N GLN A 525 -28.52 -24.40 21.98
CA GLN A 525 -28.41 -24.51 23.44
C GLN A 525 -28.02 -23.18 24.09
N HIS A 526 -26.94 -22.53 23.62
CA HIS A 526 -26.50 -21.26 24.19
C HIS A 526 -27.47 -20.11 23.92
N LEU A 527 -28.17 -20.12 22.78
CA LEU A 527 -29.24 -19.15 22.51
C LEU A 527 -30.43 -19.32 23.48
N TYR A 528 -30.88 -20.55 23.75
CA TYR A 528 -31.94 -20.80 24.72
C TYR A 528 -31.52 -20.36 26.14
N GLN A 529 -30.25 -20.60 26.50
CA GLN A 529 -29.67 -20.11 27.75
C GLN A 529 -29.65 -18.57 27.80
N ALA A 530 -29.26 -17.88 26.73
CA ALA A 530 -29.33 -16.41 26.64
C ALA A 530 -30.76 -15.86 26.81
N HIS A 531 -31.76 -16.44 26.15
CA HIS A 531 -33.17 -16.01 26.29
C HIS A 531 -33.71 -16.19 27.72
N LYS A 532 -33.24 -17.20 28.46
CA LYS A 532 -33.56 -17.36 29.88
C LYS A 532 -33.05 -16.16 30.71
N HIS A 533 -31.90 -15.59 30.35
CA HIS A 533 -31.38 -14.34 30.93
C HIS A 533 -32.02 -13.07 30.33
N TYR A 534 -32.69 -13.14 29.17
CA TYR A 534 -33.55 -12.03 28.67
C TYR A 534 -34.81 -11.87 29.52
N LYS A 535 -35.53 -12.96 29.81
CA LYS A 535 -36.72 -12.95 30.69
C LYS A 535 -36.38 -12.65 32.17
N GLY A 536 -35.12 -12.85 32.59
CA GLY A 536 -34.64 -12.59 33.96
C GLY A 536 -34.47 -11.10 34.31
N HIS A 537 -34.88 -10.74 35.52
CA HIS A 537 -34.65 -9.43 36.13
C HIS A 537 -33.58 -9.53 37.23
N THR A 538 -32.52 -8.73 37.08
CA THR A 538 -31.29 -8.59 37.91
C THR A 538 -30.40 -9.83 38.09
N GLY A 539 -29.07 -9.63 38.05
CA GLY A 539 -28.07 -10.59 38.53
C GLY A 539 -27.55 -11.66 37.55
N GLY A 540 -27.64 -11.48 36.23
CA GLY A 540 -27.27 -12.51 35.23
C GLY A 540 -26.28 -12.10 34.14
N ASP A 541 -25.75 -10.88 34.19
CA ASP A 541 -25.09 -10.21 33.06
C ASP A 541 -23.85 -10.98 32.56
N ARG A 542 -23.04 -11.53 33.47
CA ARG A 542 -21.85 -12.33 33.14
C ARG A 542 -22.17 -13.65 32.45
N GLN A 543 -23.22 -14.34 32.90
CA GLN A 543 -23.71 -15.56 32.27
C GLN A 543 -24.30 -15.24 30.91
N LEU A 544 -25.00 -14.11 30.78
CA LEU A 544 -25.54 -13.65 29.52
C LEU A 544 -24.43 -13.31 28.51
N ALA A 545 -23.41 -12.55 28.92
CA ALA A 545 -22.22 -12.27 28.10
C ALA A 545 -21.51 -13.56 27.66
N TYR A 546 -21.30 -14.51 28.57
CA TYR A 546 -20.74 -15.84 28.24
C TYR A 546 -21.56 -16.57 27.16
N HIS A 547 -22.88 -16.63 27.31
CA HIS A 547 -23.74 -17.31 26.33
C HIS A 547 -23.83 -16.57 24.99
N ILE A 548 -23.77 -15.23 24.98
CA ILE A 548 -23.68 -14.44 23.74
C ILE A 548 -22.35 -14.70 23.02
N VAL A 549 -21.21 -14.65 23.73
CA VAL A 549 -19.89 -14.91 23.15
C VAL A 549 -19.80 -16.33 22.58
N GLN A 550 -20.25 -17.34 23.31
CA GLN A 550 -20.24 -18.72 22.81
C GLN A 550 -21.17 -18.91 21.61
N ALA A 551 -22.34 -18.24 21.58
CA ALA A 551 -23.23 -18.29 20.42
C ALA A 551 -22.63 -17.60 19.18
N ALA A 552 -22.05 -16.40 19.35
CA ALA A 552 -21.40 -15.67 18.25
C ALA A 552 -20.25 -16.48 17.61
N ASP A 553 -19.41 -17.12 18.44
CA ASP A 553 -18.26 -17.90 17.98
C ASP A 553 -18.65 -19.08 17.07
N ARG A 554 -19.83 -19.70 17.26
CA ARG A 554 -20.29 -20.88 16.47
C ARG A 554 -21.04 -20.53 15.18
N ILE A 555 -21.45 -19.26 14.99
CA ILE A 555 -22.19 -18.85 13.78
C ILE A 555 -21.33 -19.03 12.52
N ALA A 556 -20.06 -18.63 12.53
CA ALA A 556 -19.22 -18.75 11.34
C ALA A 556 -18.92 -20.20 10.92
N PRO A 557 -18.46 -21.11 11.82
CA PRO A 557 -18.28 -22.52 11.47
C PRO A 557 -19.55 -23.21 10.97
N LEU A 558 -20.73 -22.83 11.49
CA LEU A 558 -22.03 -23.33 11.04
C LEU A 558 -22.33 -22.92 9.59
N LEU A 559 -22.17 -21.64 9.25
CA LEU A 559 -22.41 -21.14 7.89
C LEU A 559 -21.40 -21.71 6.88
N THR A 560 -20.11 -21.79 7.23
CA THR A 560 -19.08 -22.43 6.40
C THR A 560 -19.40 -23.91 6.18
N SER A 561 -19.78 -24.66 7.23
CA SER A 561 -20.21 -26.06 7.12
C SER A 561 -21.41 -26.24 6.19
N ALA A 562 -22.43 -25.36 6.32
CA ALA A 562 -23.62 -25.41 5.47
C ALA A 562 -23.28 -25.14 3.99
N CYS A 563 -22.44 -24.15 3.71
CA CYS A 563 -21.95 -23.88 2.36
C CYS A 563 -21.11 -25.04 1.80
N GLN A 564 -20.18 -25.60 2.56
CA GLN A 564 -19.38 -26.75 2.11
C GLN A 564 -20.28 -27.98 1.81
N ARG A 565 -21.24 -28.28 2.68
CA ARG A 565 -22.22 -29.37 2.52
C ARG A 565 -23.09 -29.19 1.28
N TYR A 566 -23.50 -27.95 0.98
CA TYR A 566 -24.23 -27.60 -0.25
C TYR A 566 -23.42 -27.89 -1.52
N HIS A 567 -22.17 -27.41 -1.63
CA HIS A 567 -21.34 -27.68 -2.80
C HIS A 567 -20.97 -29.17 -2.93
N GLN A 568 -20.76 -29.87 -1.81
CA GLN A 568 -20.51 -31.32 -1.82
C GLN A 568 -21.74 -32.10 -2.32
N ARG A 569 -22.96 -31.68 -1.97
CA ARG A 569 -24.20 -32.28 -2.50
C ARG A 569 -24.38 -32.00 -3.99
N LEU A 570 -24.11 -30.78 -4.46
CA LEU A 570 -24.12 -30.46 -5.90
C LEU A 570 -23.10 -31.33 -6.68
N GLY A 571 -21.85 -31.41 -6.21
CA GLY A 571 -20.82 -32.25 -6.82
C GLY A 571 -21.21 -33.73 -6.86
N ARG A 572 -21.81 -34.26 -5.78
CA ARG A 572 -22.31 -35.65 -5.73
C ARG A 572 -23.53 -35.88 -6.63
N ALA A 573 -24.42 -34.89 -6.81
CA ALA A 573 -25.53 -34.98 -7.74
C ALA A 573 -25.02 -35.07 -9.19
N VAL A 574 -24.16 -34.15 -9.61
CA VAL A 574 -23.53 -34.17 -10.95
C VAL A 574 -22.75 -35.46 -11.18
N SER A 575 -21.94 -35.90 -10.21
CA SER A 575 -21.14 -37.13 -10.33
C SER A 575 -21.96 -38.42 -10.38
N ARG A 576 -23.22 -38.41 -9.92
CA ARG A 576 -24.16 -39.54 -10.06
C ARG A 576 -24.93 -39.53 -11.38
N GLN A 577 -24.82 -38.46 -12.17
CA GLN A 577 -25.50 -38.29 -13.45
C GLN A 577 -24.52 -38.38 -14.65
N SER A 578 -23.30 -38.90 -14.46
CA SER A 578 -22.26 -39.02 -15.51
C SER A 578 -22.76 -39.64 -16.82
N ASP A 579 -23.69 -40.58 -16.70
CA ASP A 579 -24.13 -41.51 -17.75
C ASP A 579 -25.39 -41.02 -18.49
N SER A 580 -26.02 -39.92 -18.07
CA SER A 580 -27.16 -39.32 -18.77
C SER A 580 -27.09 -37.80 -18.80
N SER A 581 -27.33 -37.19 -19.95
CA SER A 581 -27.17 -35.74 -20.18
C SER A 581 -28.36 -34.90 -19.70
N ILE A 582 -28.85 -35.18 -18.48
CA ILE A 582 -30.01 -34.51 -17.88
C ILE A 582 -29.49 -33.59 -16.75
N PRO A 583 -29.90 -32.30 -16.69
CA PRO A 583 -29.54 -31.44 -15.58
C PRO A 583 -30.09 -31.98 -14.24
N ILE A 584 -29.55 -31.50 -13.11
CA ILE A 584 -30.07 -31.84 -11.78
C ILE A 584 -31.58 -31.52 -11.76
N PRO A 585 -32.47 -32.46 -11.39
CA PRO A 585 -33.90 -32.21 -11.36
C PRO A 585 -34.23 -31.00 -10.49
N GLU A 586 -34.94 -30.03 -11.08
CA GLU A 586 -35.31 -28.76 -10.45
C GLU A 586 -35.88 -28.89 -9.03
N PRO A 587 -36.78 -29.83 -8.69
CA PRO A 587 -37.23 -30.01 -7.31
C PRO A 587 -36.11 -30.40 -6.33
N VAL A 588 -35.13 -31.21 -6.74
CA VAL A 588 -34.00 -31.62 -5.88
C VAL A 588 -33.05 -30.45 -5.65
N LEU A 589 -32.78 -29.66 -6.69
CA LEU A 589 -32.01 -28.42 -6.58
C LEU A 589 -32.73 -27.39 -5.69
N ALA A 590 -34.05 -27.28 -5.80
CA ALA A 590 -34.87 -26.44 -4.94
C ALA A 590 -34.80 -26.87 -3.47
N THR A 591 -34.81 -28.18 -3.16
CA THR A 591 -34.60 -28.68 -1.78
C THR A 591 -33.25 -28.21 -1.22
N TYR A 592 -32.15 -28.41 -1.96
CA TYR A 592 -30.82 -28.00 -1.48
C TYR A 592 -30.67 -26.48 -1.35
N ASN A 593 -31.31 -25.70 -2.22
CA ASN A 593 -31.37 -24.24 -2.12
C ASN A 593 -32.14 -23.81 -0.86
N ASN A 594 -33.30 -24.42 -0.60
CA ASN A 594 -34.17 -24.07 0.52
C ASN A 594 -33.55 -24.45 1.88
N GLU A 595 -32.90 -25.62 1.98
CA GLU A 595 -32.12 -26.00 3.18
C GLU A 595 -31.00 -24.99 3.48
N LEU A 596 -30.33 -24.46 2.46
CA LEU A 596 -29.29 -23.46 2.67
C LEU A 596 -29.88 -22.10 3.05
N ILE A 597 -30.97 -21.69 2.43
CA ILE A 597 -31.66 -20.42 2.73
C ILE A 597 -32.19 -20.42 4.17
N SER A 598 -32.83 -21.51 4.63
CA SER A 598 -33.38 -21.57 6.00
C SER A 598 -32.29 -21.52 7.08
N VAL A 599 -31.12 -22.12 6.85
CA VAL A 599 -29.96 -22.00 7.74
C VAL A 599 -29.45 -20.56 7.83
N PHE A 600 -29.38 -19.85 6.71
CA PHE A 600 -28.94 -18.44 6.68
C PHE A 600 -29.97 -17.48 7.27
N GLU A 601 -31.26 -17.69 7.06
CA GLU A 601 -32.31 -16.92 7.74
C GLU A 601 -32.34 -17.20 9.25
N GLY A 602 -32.19 -18.46 9.65
CA GLY A 602 -32.07 -18.86 11.06
C GLY A 602 -30.91 -18.13 11.72
N ALA A 603 -29.69 -18.23 11.15
CA ALA A 603 -28.52 -17.51 11.64
C ALA A 603 -28.74 -15.98 11.72
N ALA A 604 -29.44 -15.37 10.76
CA ALA A 604 -29.75 -13.94 10.79
C ALA A 604 -30.69 -13.56 11.95
N ARG A 605 -31.74 -14.35 12.20
CA ARG A 605 -32.65 -14.16 13.35
C ARG A 605 -31.90 -14.35 14.69
N ILE A 606 -31.02 -15.36 14.77
CA ILE A 606 -30.15 -15.58 15.92
C ILE A 606 -29.24 -14.37 16.17
N PHE A 607 -28.56 -13.85 15.14
CA PHE A 607 -27.71 -12.67 15.30
C PHE A 607 -28.49 -11.46 15.83
N MET A 608 -29.69 -11.17 15.31
CA MET A 608 -30.52 -10.08 15.82
C MET A 608 -30.94 -10.30 17.29
N SER A 609 -31.23 -11.54 17.68
CA SER A 609 -31.52 -11.90 19.08
C SER A 609 -30.30 -11.76 19.99
N LEU A 610 -29.10 -12.14 19.54
CA LEU A 610 -27.84 -11.89 20.29
C LEU A 610 -27.52 -10.39 20.39
N PHE A 611 -27.81 -9.62 19.34
CA PHE A 611 -27.64 -8.17 19.31
C PHE A 611 -28.63 -7.46 20.26
N PHE A 612 -29.86 -7.96 20.40
CA PHE A 612 -30.79 -7.53 21.45
C PHE A 612 -30.24 -7.83 22.85
N GLY A 613 -29.62 -8.99 23.06
CA GLY A 613 -28.92 -9.32 24.30
C GLY A 613 -27.76 -8.37 24.63
N PHE A 614 -26.97 -8.00 23.62
CA PHE A 614 -25.94 -6.97 23.72
C PHE A 614 -26.52 -5.59 24.06
N LYS A 615 -27.65 -5.19 23.44
CA LYS A 615 -28.39 -3.97 23.80
C LYS A 615 -28.87 -4.01 25.27
N LYS A 616 -29.32 -5.16 25.79
CA LYS A 616 -29.69 -5.31 27.21
C LYS A 616 -28.48 -5.15 28.15
N LEU A 617 -27.29 -5.60 27.75
CA LEU A 617 -26.02 -5.39 28.48
C LEU A 617 -25.50 -3.93 28.41
N LEU A 618 -26.08 -3.09 27.56
CA LEU A 618 -25.75 -1.67 27.40
C LEU A 618 -26.74 -0.72 28.11
N ASP A 619 -27.85 -1.20 28.65
CA ASP A 619 -28.91 -0.37 29.26
C ASP A 619 -28.46 0.27 30.58
N PRO A 620 -28.21 1.59 30.63
CA PRO A 620 -27.71 2.26 31.83
C PRO A 620 -28.76 2.36 32.94
N ALA A 621 -30.06 2.19 32.63
CA ALA A 621 -31.13 2.29 33.62
C ALA A 621 -31.25 1.03 34.49
N LYS A 622 -30.62 -0.09 34.10
CA LYS A 622 -30.70 -1.38 34.80
C LYS A 622 -29.34 -1.91 35.28
N SER A 623 -28.23 -1.35 34.78
CA SER A 623 -26.88 -1.82 35.09
C SER A 623 -26.21 -1.01 36.21
N ALA A 624 -26.44 -1.42 37.46
CA ALA A 624 -25.65 -0.97 38.60
C ALA A 624 -24.23 -1.59 38.53
N ALA A 625 -23.36 -0.94 37.74
CA ALA A 625 -21.95 -1.30 37.51
C ALA A 625 -21.71 -2.67 36.84
N SER A 626 -22.10 -2.83 35.57
CA SER A 626 -21.49 -3.87 34.72
C SER A 626 -20.00 -3.60 34.48
N PRO A 627 -19.10 -4.59 34.68
CA PRO A 627 -17.67 -4.41 34.44
C PRO A 627 -17.39 -4.26 32.94
N ALA A 628 -16.52 -3.31 32.58
CA ALA A 628 -16.21 -3.00 31.18
C ALA A 628 -15.67 -4.22 30.41
N GLU A 629 -14.94 -5.11 31.09
CA GLU A 629 -14.39 -6.37 30.57
C GLU A 629 -15.44 -7.22 29.84
N GLU A 630 -16.65 -7.33 30.38
CA GLU A 630 -17.70 -8.21 29.84
C GLU A 630 -18.34 -7.62 28.58
N ARG A 631 -18.38 -6.28 28.44
CA ARG A 631 -18.84 -5.59 27.23
C ARG A 631 -17.81 -5.71 26.10
N VAL A 632 -16.54 -5.46 26.40
CA VAL A 632 -15.43 -5.60 25.43
C VAL A 632 -15.34 -7.04 24.91
N ALA A 633 -15.54 -8.05 25.77
CA ALA A 633 -15.56 -9.45 25.34
C ALA A 633 -16.69 -9.76 24.33
N VAL A 634 -17.88 -9.18 24.49
CA VAL A 634 -18.98 -9.34 23.51
C VAL A 634 -18.66 -8.62 22.19
N ILE A 635 -18.18 -7.37 22.25
CA ILE A 635 -17.79 -6.59 21.05
C ILE A 635 -16.72 -7.35 20.26
N TYR A 636 -15.65 -7.79 20.94
CA TYR A 636 -14.60 -8.62 20.34
C TYR A 636 -15.17 -9.90 19.70
N SER A 637 -16.09 -10.60 20.37
CA SER A 637 -16.70 -11.82 19.81
C SER A 637 -17.52 -11.56 18.54
N PHE A 638 -18.23 -10.42 18.46
CA PHE A 638 -18.96 -10.02 17.25
C PHE A 638 -18.01 -9.58 16.13
N VAL A 639 -16.96 -8.81 16.41
CA VAL A 639 -15.96 -8.42 15.40
C VAL A 639 -15.19 -9.65 14.90
N GLN A 640 -14.85 -10.59 15.78
CA GLN A 640 -14.22 -11.86 15.43
C GLN A 640 -15.16 -12.79 14.64
N MET A 641 -16.46 -12.82 14.96
CA MET A 641 -17.48 -13.51 14.15
C MET A 641 -17.62 -12.85 12.77
N PHE A 642 -17.67 -11.52 12.70
CA PHE A 642 -17.70 -10.78 11.44
C PHE A 642 -16.45 -11.06 10.61
N SER A 643 -15.26 -11.11 11.23
CA SER A 643 -14.03 -11.60 10.60
C SER A 643 -14.20 -13.02 10.10
N ARG A 644 -14.68 -13.98 10.90
CA ARG A 644 -14.79 -15.38 10.45
C ARG A 644 -15.87 -15.63 9.40
N VAL A 645 -16.89 -14.78 9.30
CA VAL A 645 -17.84 -14.82 8.16
C VAL A 645 -17.30 -13.99 6.97
N LEU A 646 -16.43 -13.03 7.22
CA LEU A 646 -15.40 -12.54 6.31
C LEU A 646 -14.20 -13.52 6.18
N ASP A 647 -14.35 -14.79 6.58
CA ASP A 647 -13.40 -15.88 6.34
C ASP A 647 -14.07 -17.12 5.72
N ALA A 648 -15.38 -17.06 5.45
CA ALA A 648 -16.11 -18.17 4.83
C ALA A 648 -15.96 -18.21 3.30
N LEU A 649 -15.30 -17.24 2.66
CA LEU A 649 -15.64 -16.91 1.27
C LEU A 649 -14.56 -16.94 0.20
N LYS A 650 -13.28 -16.60 0.38
CA LYS A 650 -12.30 -17.14 -0.60
C LYS A 650 -12.21 -18.67 -0.42
N GLU A 651 -12.64 -19.23 0.71
CA GLU A 651 -12.95 -20.65 0.80
C GLU A 651 -14.08 -21.02 -0.17
N VAL A 652 -15.31 -20.52 0.04
CA VAL A 652 -16.46 -20.94 -0.76
C VAL A 652 -16.40 -20.44 -2.22
N SER A 653 -15.70 -19.33 -2.53
CA SER A 653 -15.46 -18.83 -3.89
C SER A 653 -14.31 -19.56 -4.60
N SER A 654 -13.26 -19.99 -3.88
CA SER A 654 -12.24 -20.89 -4.44
C SER A 654 -12.82 -22.28 -4.67
N ALA A 655 -13.60 -22.82 -3.73
CA ALA A 655 -14.32 -24.09 -3.90
C ALA A 655 -15.29 -24.03 -5.09
N GLN A 656 -16.03 -22.92 -5.24
CA GLN A 656 -16.89 -22.68 -6.41
C GLN A 656 -16.08 -22.53 -7.71
N ALA A 657 -14.97 -21.79 -7.71
CA ALA A 657 -14.11 -21.64 -8.89
C ALA A 657 -13.46 -22.96 -9.31
N ALA A 658 -13.01 -23.78 -8.35
CA ALA A 658 -12.49 -25.11 -8.58
C ALA A 658 -13.58 -26.08 -9.09
N HIS A 659 -14.82 -25.95 -8.60
CA HIS A 659 -15.96 -26.71 -9.11
C HIS A 659 -16.31 -26.30 -10.56
N GLU A 660 -16.36 -25.00 -10.86
CA GLU A 660 -16.56 -24.49 -12.22
C GLU A 660 -15.44 -24.95 -13.18
N ALA A 661 -14.18 -24.96 -12.72
CA ALA A 661 -13.05 -25.49 -13.49
C ALA A 661 -13.11 -27.02 -13.70
N ALA A 662 -13.63 -27.79 -12.73
CA ALA A 662 -13.85 -29.22 -12.90
C ALA A 662 -14.95 -29.51 -13.94
N LEU A 663 -16.03 -28.73 -13.94
CA LEU A 663 -17.14 -28.85 -14.90
C LEU A 663 -16.72 -28.50 -16.33
N THR A 664 -15.89 -27.46 -16.54
CA THR A 664 -15.39 -27.11 -17.88
C THR A 664 -14.43 -28.17 -18.43
N LEU A 665 -13.56 -28.74 -17.58
CA LEU A 665 -12.71 -29.88 -17.97
C LEU A 665 -13.54 -31.10 -18.38
N ALA A 666 -14.56 -31.49 -17.62
CA ALA A 666 -15.42 -32.62 -17.95
C ALA A 666 -16.17 -32.44 -19.30
N ASN A 667 -16.66 -31.23 -19.57
CA ASN A 667 -17.32 -30.90 -20.84
C ASN A 667 -16.35 -30.92 -22.04
N ASN A 668 -15.11 -30.46 -21.84
CA ASN A 668 -14.08 -30.49 -22.89
C ASN A 668 -13.67 -31.94 -23.23
N SER A 669 -13.56 -32.83 -22.24
CA SER A 669 -13.30 -34.26 -22.48
C SER A 669 -14.40 -34.94 -23.28
N LYS A 670 -15.69 -34.71 -22.96
CA LYS A 670 -16.80 -35.27 -23.74
C LYS A 670 -16.83 -34.76 -25.19
N ARG A 671 -16.37 -33.52 -25.44
CA ARG A 671 -16.26 -32.94 -26.79
C ARG A 671 -15.28 -33.64 -27.72
N GLN A 672 -14.29 -34.38 -27.21
CA GLN A 672 -13.32 -35.11 -28.05
C GLN A 672 -13.83 -36.47 -28.58
N MET A 673 -14.99 -36.96 -28.11
CA MET A 673 -15.50 -38.30 -28.47
C MET A 673 -16.69 -38.33 -29.44
N THR A 674 -17.26 -37.19 -29.85
CA THR A 674 -18.46 -37.17 -30.73
C THR A 674 -18.28 -36.30 -31.97
N THR A 675 -17.97 -36.92 -33.11
CA THR A 675 -18.02 -36.25 -34.42
C THR A 675 -19.45 -36.21 -34.98
N ARG A 676 -19.86 -35.04 -35.50
CA ARG A 676 -21.16 -34.72 -36.13
C ARG A 676 -22.38 -34.72 -35.20
N GLY A 677 -22.93 -33.53 -34.99
CA GLY A 677 -24.21 -33.30 -34.29
C GLY A 677 -24.48 -31.81 -34.10
N SER A 678 -25.08 -31.17 -35.11
CA SER A 678 -25.38 -29.73 -35.06
C SER A 678 -26.72 -29.46 -34.38
N THR A 679 -26.71 -29.25 -33.07
CA THR A 679 -27.88 -28.79 -32.31
C THR A 679 -27.55 -27.49 -31.57
N ASN A 680 -28.41 -26.48 -31.72
CA ASN A 680 -28.23 -25.17 -31.12
C ASN A 680 -28.56 -25.21 -29.61
N PHE A 681 -27.57 -25.54 -28.79
CA PHE A 681 -27.66 -25.31 -27.35
C PHE A 681 -27.46 -23.82 -27.06
N PHE A 682 -28.53 -23.15 -26.61
CA PHE A 682 -28.46 -21.80 -26.10
C PHE A 682 -27.57 -21.77 -24.83
N PRO A 683 -26.56 -20.90 -24.74
CA PRO A 683 -25.80 -20.72 -23.51
C PRO A 683 -26.71 -20.11 -22.44
N LEU A 684 -26.67 -20.64 -21.21
CA LEU A 684 -27.34 -19.99 -20.07
C LEU A 684 -26.71 -18.61 -19.85
N LYS A 685 -27.56 -17.60 -19.60
CA LYS A 685 -27.13 -16.21 -19.40
C LYS A 685 -26.18 -16.10 -18.19
N GLN A 686 -24.93 -15.73 -18.47
CA GLN A 686 -23.80 -15.80 -17.55
C GLN A 686 -23.74 -14.62 -16.54
N GLU A 687 -24.85 -14.36 -15.84
CA GLU A 687 -25.05 -13.15 -15.01
C GLU A 687 -25.28 -13.43 -13.52
N ASP A 688 -25.65 -14.66 -13.12
CA ASP A 688 -26.03 -15.00 -11.74
C ASP A 688 -25.07 -15.96 -11.02
N SER A 689 -23.88 -15.42 -10.76
CA SER A 689 -23.44 -15.16 -9.39
C SER A 689 -24.00 -16.14 -8.30
N PRO A 690 -23.25 -17.16 -7.85
CA PRO A 690 -23.80 -18.36 -7.19
C PRO A 690 -24.59 -18.15 -5.88
N LEU A 691 -25.49 -19.07 -5.52
CA LEU A 691 -26.41 -18.92 -4.38
C LEU A 691 -25.70 -18.85 -3.02
N ALA A 692 -24.94 -19.89 -2.65
CA ALA A 692 -24.35 -20.02 -1.31
C ALA A 692 -23.49 -18.81 -0.95
N THR A 693 -22.63 -18.40 -1.89
CA THR A 693 -21.83 -17.19 -1.75
C THR A 693 -22.67 -15.93 -1.64
N ARG A 694 -23.87 -15.82 -2.27
CA ARG A 694 -24.76 -14.64 -2.17
C ARG A 694 -25.35 -14.46 -0.77
N LEU A 695 -25.53 -15.55 -0.04
CA LEU A 695 -26.11 -15.50 1.30
C LEU A 695 -25.12 -14.94 2.34
N LEU A 696 -23.81 -15.15 2.15
CA LEU A 696 -22.75 -14.72 3.08
C LEU A 696 -22.64 -13.20 3.25
N SER A 697 -22.54 -12.38 2.19
CA SER A 697 -22.61 -10.91 2.35
C SER A 697 -24.02 -10.41 2.63
N ASN A 698 -25.09 -11.09 2.19
CA ASN A 698 -26.43 -10.68 2.63
C ASN A 698 -26.48 -10.72 4.17
N PHE A 699 -25.92 -11.77 4.77
CA PHE A 699 -25.74 -11.90 6.22
C PHE A 699 -24.75 -10.87 6.81
N LEU A 700 -23.52 -10.73 6.29
CA LEU A 700 -22.56 -9.71 6.75
C LEU A 700 -23.09 -8.27 6.63
N SER A 701 -23.86 -7.98 5.60
CA SER A 701 -24.45 -6.65 5.37
C SER A 701 -25.59 -6.38 6.33
N ASN A 702 -26.34 -7.42 6.72
CA ASN A 702 -27.35 -7.30 7.78
C ASN A 702 -26.65 -7.04 9.14
N ILE A 703 -25.55 -7.75 9.46
CA ILE A 703 -24.71 -7.46 10.64
C ILE A 703 -24.22 -6.01 10.63
N LEU A 704 -23.58 -5.59 9.53
CA LEU A 704 -23.00 -4.26 9.36
C LEU A 704 -24.05 -3.14 9.46
N SER A 705 -25.30 -3.42 9.09
CA SER A 705 -26.41 -2.45 9.15
C SER A 705 -27.16 -2.45 10.49
N ALA A 706 -27.09 -3.53 11.28
CA ALA A 706 -27.90 -3.70 12.49
C ALA A 706 -27.68 -2.62 13.58
N PRO A 707 -26.46 -2.12 13.84
CA PRO A 707 -26.27 -0.99 14.76
C PRO A 707 -26.99 0.28 14.32
N SER A 708 -27.11 0.51 13.00
CA SER A 708 -27.65 1.76 12.44
C SER A 708 -29.18 1.86 12.46
N ALA A 709 -29.87 0.98 13.19
CA ALA A 709 -31.33 0.89 13.25
C ALA A 709 -31.95 1.37 14.58
N ALA A 710 -31.18 1.60 15.65
CA ALA A 710 -31.70 1.99 16.95
C ALA A 710 -30.76 2.96 17.68
N GLY A 711 -31.22 4.18 17.99
CA GLY A 711 -30.36 5.28 18.45
C GLY A 711 -29.76 5.10 19.86
N SER A 712 -28.49 4.70 19.92
CA SER A 712 -27.62 4.84 21.11
C SER A 712 -26.17 4.94 20.63
N GLU A 713 -25.77 6.17 20.28
CA GLU A 713 -24.74 6.43 19.27
C GLU A 713 -23.31 6.05 19.70
N LEU A 714 -22.94 6.29 20.97
CA LEU A 714 -21.55 6.16 21.44
C LEU A 714 -21.03 4.72 21.51
N GLN A 715 -21.78 3.78 22.09
CA GLN A 715 -21.32 2.39 22.27
C GLN A 715 -21.54 1.53 21.01
N GLN A 716 -22.33 2.02 20.05
CA GLN A 716 -22.46 1.41 18.72
C GLN A 716 -21.27 1.76 17.81
N GLN A 717 -20.61 2.90 18.05
CA GLN A 717 -19.41 3.32 17.31
C GLN A 717 -18.29 2.28 17.40
N GLU A 718 -17.93 1.81 18.60
CA GLU A 718 -16.86 0.80 18.81
C GLU A 718 -17.07 -0.46 17.94
N LEU A 719 -18.30 -1.00 17.95
CA LEU A 719 -18.65 -2.19 17.18
C LEU A 719 -18.63 -1.93 15.66
N VAL A 720 -19.07 -0.75 15.21
CA VAL A 720 -19.05 -0.34 13.80
C VAL A 720 -17.62 -0.10 13.31
N GLU A 721 -16.78 0.58 14.08
CA GLU A 721 -15.37 0.80 13.75
C GLU A 721 -14.60 -0.54 13.67
N GLY A 722 -14.86 -1.47 14.59
CA GLY A 722 -14.31 -2.84 14.52
C GLY A 722 -14.72 -3.62 13.27
N PHE A 723 -16.00 -3.55 12.86
CA PHE A 723 -16.45 -4.15 11.59
C PHE A 723 -15.81 -3.48 10.36
N LEU A 724 -15.67 -2.15 10.38
CA LEU A 724 -15.02 -1.40 9.31
C LEU A 724 -13.53 -1.73 9.21
N PHE A 725 -12.80 -1.78 10.32
CA PHE A 725 -11.37 -2.14 10.35
C PHE A 725 -11.10 -3.50 9.70
N VAL A 726 -11.86 -4.55 10.08
CA VAL A 726 -11.75 -5.89 9.48
C VAL A 726 -12.06 -5.87 7.98
N LEU A 727 -13.08 -5.11 7.56
CA LEU A 727 -13.41 -4.93 6.15
C LEU A 727 -12.30 -4.18 5.38
N PHE A 728 -11.69 -3.15 5.96
CA PHE A 728 -10.59 -2.39 5.35
C PHE A 728 -9.30 -3.21 5.27
N ARG A 729 -8.93 -3.98 6.31
CA ARG A 729 -7.86 -4.98 6.25
C ARG A 729 -8.07 -5.92 5.07
N ARG A 730 -9.29 -6.47 4.95
CA ARG A 730 -9.66 -7.39 3.86
C ARG A 730 -9.65 -6.73 2.47
N LEU A 731 -10.00 -5.45 2.36
CA LEU A 731 -9.89 -4.68 1.13
C LEU A 731 -8.43 -4.39 0.77
N GLY A 732 -7.59 -4.09 1.76
CA GLY A 732 -6.15 -3.85 1.60
C GLY A 732 -5.43 -5.03 0.95
N ASP A 733 -5.63 -6.24 1.51
CA ASP A 733 -5.13 -7.51 0.93
C ASP A 733 -5.48 -7.66 -0.57
N ARG A 734 -6.68 -7.21 -0.95
CA ARG A 734 -7.21 -7.36 -2.30
C ARG A 734 -6.79 -6.26 -3.25
N ILE A 735 -6.63 -5.02 -2.78
CA ILE A 735 -6.02 -3.94 -3.58
C ILE A 735 -4.57 -4.32 -3.87
N PHE A 736 -3.81 -4.70 -2.85
CA PHE A 736 -2.41 -5.12 -2.96
C PHE A 736 -2.22 -6.24 -3.99
N LEU A 737 -3.02 -7.32 -3.88
CA LEU A 737 -3.00 -8.44 -4.85
C LEU A 737 -3.47 -8.05 -6.26
N CYS A 738 -4.29 -6.99 -6.40
CA CYS A 738 -4.68 -6.47 -7.71
C CYS A 738 -3.62 -5.56 -8.33
N THR A 739 -2.84 -4.81 -7.52
CA THR A 739 -1.82 -3.87 -8.01
C THR A 739 -0.43 -4.50 -8.19
N PHE A 740 0.00 -5.37 -7.29
CA PHE A 740 1.35 -5.98 -7.31
C PHE A 740 1.37 -7.43 -7.80
N GLY A 741 0.21 -8.11 -7.85
CA GLY A 741 0.06 -9.43 -8.45
C GLY A 741 0.42 -10.62 -7.54
N HIS A 742 1.18 -10.42 -6.47
CA HIS A 742 1.40 -11.38 -5.39
C HIS A 742 0.52 -11.08 -4.16
N GLN A 743 0.48 -12.01 -3.21
CA GLN A 743 -0.14 -11.76 -1.89
C GLN A 743 0.81 -10.92 -1.04
N LYS A 744 0.25 -10.06 -0.17
CA LYS A 744 1.00 -9.27 0.81
C LYS A 744 1.72 -10.23 1.78
N CYS A 745 2.98 -9.93 2.08
CA CYS A 745 3.84 -10.72 2.95
C CYS A 745 3.78 -10.21 4.41
N ALA A 746 4.56 -10.82 5.30
CA ALA A 746 4.64 -10.43 6.70
C ALA A 746 5.46 -9.14 6.92
N SER A 747 6.32 -8.77 5.98
CA SER A 747 7.06 -7.51 5.95
C SER A 747 7.08 -6.90 4.55
N ILE A 748 7.20 -5.57 4.49
CA ILE A 748 7.39 -4.82 3.23
C ILE A 748 8.66 -5.27 2.47
N ALA A 749 9.67 -5.81 3.16
CA ALA A 749 10.89 -6.29 2.51
C ALA A 749 10.64 -7.57 1.69
N ASP A 750 9.92 -8.54 2.27
CA ASP A 750 9.53 -9.77 1.57
C ASP A 750 8.63 -9.46 0.36
N ASP A 751 7.77 -8.44 0.47
CA ASP A 751 6.91 -7.97 -0.62
C ASP A 751 7.71 -7.28 -1.75
N ILE A 752 8.78 -6.54 -1.42
CA ILE A 752 9.67 -5.97 -2.45
C ILE A 752 10.40 -7.09 -3.20
N ASP A 753 10.93 -8.09 -2.49
CA ASP A 753 11.61 -9.23 -3.11
C ASP A 753 10.66 -10.09 -3.95
N ALA A 754 9.38 -10.22 -3.55
CA ALA A 754 8.33 -10.87 -4.33
C ALA A 754 7.89 -10.07 -5.58
N TRP A 755 8.19 -8.78 -5.64
CA TRP A 755 7.89 -7.90 -6.79
C TRP A 755 9.06 -7.78 -7.79
N VAL A 756 10.25 -8.29 -7.46
CA VAL A 756 11.38 -8.37 -8.40
C VAL A 756 11.11 -9.48 -9.42
N ASP A 757 10.80 -9.08 -10.66
CA ASP A 757 10.69 -9.97 -11.82
C ASP A 757 11.98 -10.82 -11.95
N PRO A 758 11.91 -12.16 -11.99
CA PRO A 758 13.10 -13.01 -12.10
C PRO A 758 13.79 -12.74 -13.43
N ASP A 759 15.03 -12.23 -13.36
CA ASP A 759 15.72 -11.55 -14.46
C ASP A 759 15.60 -12.32 -15.80
N PRO A 760 14.98 -11.73 -16.85
CA PRO A 760 14.74 -12.41 -18.12
C PRO A 760 16.03 -12.77 -18.89
N THR A 761 17.20 -12.30 -18.45
CA THR A 761 18.50 -12.74 -18.97
C THR A 761 18.92 -14.12 -18.47
N SER A 762 18.42 -14.58 -17.30
CA SER A 762 18.79 -15.86 -16.67
C SER A 762 18.42 -17.11 -17.50
N SER A 763 17.51 -16.98 -18.47
CA SER A 763 17.05 -18.08 -19.34
C SER A 763 17.78 -18.17 -20.69
N ARG A 764 18.81 -17.35 -20.94
CA ARG A 764 19.52 -17.27 -22.24
C ARG A 764 20.83 -18.04 -22.34
N SER A 765 20.88 -19.25 -21.79
CA SER A 765 21.97 -20.22 -21.96
C SER A 765 21.51 -21.56 -22.55
N SER A 766 20.61 -21.54 -23.54
CA SER A 766 20.23 -22.72 -24.33
C SER A 766 20.85 -22.73 -25.73
N SER A 767 21.20 -23.93 -26.19
CA SER A 767 21.90 -24.22 -27.45
C SER A 767 21.01 -23.90 -28.66
N PRO A 768 21.58 -23.67 -29.86
CA PRO A 768 20.82 -23.69 -31.11
C PRO A 768 19.98 -24.96 -31.31
N VAL A 769 20.38 -26.09 -30.70
CA VAL A 769 19.68 -27.38 -30.74
C VAL A 769 18.32 -27.34 -30.00
N ASP A 770 18.24 -26.65 -28.85
CA ASP A 770 17.06 -26.70 -27.97
C ASP A 770 15.83 -26.02 -28.57
N ARG A 771 16.03 -25.13 -29.57
CA ARG A 771 14.96 -24.34 -30.19
C ARG A 771 14.03 -25.15 -31.08
N LEU A 772 14.40 -26.38 -31.48
CA LEU A 772 13.50 -27.30 -32.17
C LEU A 772 12.57 -28.06 -31.21
N ALA A 773 12.94 -28.24 -29.94
CA ALA A 773 12.13 -28.99 -28.97
C ALA A 773 10.87 -28.22 -28.52
N ALA A 774 10.93 -26.88 -28.52
CA ALA A 774 9.88 -25.97 -28.05
C ALA A 774 8.56 -26.00 -28.85
N ALA A 775 8.47 -26.77 -29.95
CA ALA A 775 7.23 -27.05 -30.65
C ALA A 775 6.37 -28.14 -29.96
N THR A 776 6.90 -28.80 -28.92
CA THR A 776 6.22 -29.87 -28.17
C THR A 776 5.47 -29.31 -26.96
N SER A 777 4.26 -29.82 -26.67
CA SER A 777 3.37 -29.25 -25.64
C SER A 777 3.99 -29.21 -24.23
N PRO A 778 3.72 -28.16 -23.42
CA PRO A 778 4.42 -27.91 -22.15
C PRO A 778 4.28 -29.04 -21.11
N PRO A 779 5.24 -29.21 -20.20
CA PRO A 779 5.28 -30.32 -19.24
C PRO A 779 4.11 -30.28 -18.23
N PRO A 780 3.75 -31.41 -17.60
CA PRO A 780 2.52 -31.51 -16.79
C PRO A 780 2.49 -30.55 -15.59
N ALA A 781 3.61 -30.36 -14.88
CA ALA A 781 3.68 -29.52 -13.68
C ALA A 781 3.31 -28.05 -13.93
N ASP A 782 3.62 -27.51 -15.11
CA ASP A 782 3.28 -26.12 -15.43
C ASP A 782 1.81 -25.96 -15.85
N ARG A 783 1.16 -27.03 -16.33
CA ARG A 783 -0.29 -27.06 -16.57
C ARG A 783 -1.08 -27.04 -15.27
N GLU A 784 -0.55 -27.64 -14.20
CA GLU A 784 -1.18 -27.62 -12.87
C GLU A 784 -1.09 -26.23 -12.24
N LYS A 785 0.09 -25.59 -12.25
CA LYS A 785 0.26 -24.20 -11.81
C LYS A 785 -0.63 -23.22 -12.59
N GLU A 786 -0.76 -23.41 -13.90
CA GLU A 786 -1.63 -22.56 -14.73
C GLU A 786 -3.12 -22.78 -14.43
N LYS A 787 -3.54 -24.03 -14.18
CA LYS A 787 -4.88 -24.35 -13.69
C LYS A 787 -5.18 -23.71 -12.32
N GLU A 788 -4.22 -23.74 -11.40
CA GLU A 788 -4.33 -23.06 -10.09
C GLU A 788 -4.47 -21.54 -10.24
N ARG A 789 -3.66 -20.92 -11.10
CA ARG A 789 -3.77 -19.49 -11.45
C ARG A 789 -5.15 -19.13 -12.01
N GLN A 790 -5.70 -19.96 -12.90
CA GLN A 790 -7.04 -19.76 -13.46
C GLN A 790 -8.15 -19.91 -12.41
N ILE A 791 -8.04 -20.89 -11.50
CA ILE A 791 -8.96 -21.05 -10.37
C ILE A 791 -8.88 -19.84 -9.42
N ALA A 792 -7.67 -19.37 -9.09
CA ALA A 792 -7.48 -18.19 -8.23
C ALA A 792 -8.03 -16.90 -8.88
N ALA A 793 -7.77 -16.69 -10.18
CA ALA A 793 -8.33 -15.56 -10.92
C ALA A 793 -9.87 -15.61 -10.97
N ARG A 794 -10.46 -16.79 -11.15
CA ARG A 794 -11.91 -16.97 -11.11
C ARG A 794 -12.49 -16.74 -9.71
N ALA A 795 -11.80 -17.18 -8.65
CA ALA A 795 -12.20 -16.93 -7.27
C ALA A 795 -12.21 -15.42 -6.93
N LEU A 796 -11.24 -14.66 -7.44
CA LEU A 796 -11.19 -13.19 -7.33
C LEU A 796 -12.32 -12.52 -8.12
N ALA A 797 -12.53 -12.89 -9.39
CA ALA A 797 -13.64 -12.35 -10.20
C ALA A 797 -15.02 -12.65 -9.59
N ILE A 798 -15.12 -13.72 -8.81
CA ILE A 798 -16.29 -14.03 -7.97
C ILE A 798 -16.33 -13.14 -6.70
N GLU A 799 -15.22 -12.94 -5.99
CA GLU A 799 -15.16 -12.22 -4.69
C GLU A 799 -15.25 -10.68 -4.77
N LEU A 800 -14.50 -10.06 -5.68
CA LEU A 800 -14.16 -8.62 -5.64
C LEU A 800 -15.35 -7.65 -5.71
N PRO A 801 -16.38 -7.83 -6.57
CA PRO A 801 -17.43 -6.80 -6.80
C PRO A 801 -18.37 -6.52 -5.62
N LEU A 802 -18.05 -7.07 -4.45
CA LEU A 802 -19.01 -7.54 -3.47
C LEU A 802 -18.45 -7.35 -2.05
N LEU A 803 -17.12 -7.43 -1.90
CA LEU A 803 -16.38 -6.56 -0.98
C LEU A 803 -16.70 -5.08 -1.27
N VAL A 804 -16.81 -4.69 -2.55
CA VAL A 804 -17.38 -3.38 -2.95
C VAL A 804 -18.81 -3.20 -2.42
N SER A 805 -19.69 -4.19 -2.59
CA SER A 805 -21.08 -4.10 -2.07
C SER A 805 -21.19 -4.12 -0.54
N LEU A 806 -20.11 -4.49 0.17
CA LEU A 806 -19.98 -4.35 1.62
C LEU A 806 -19.45 -2.96 1.97
N LEU A 807 -18.43 -2.47 1.27
CA LEU A 807 -17.87 -1.12 1.44
C LEU A 807 -18.95 -0.04 1.19
N GLU A 808 -19.76 -0.16 0.14
CA GLU A 808 -20.86 0.77 -0.13
C GLU A 808 -21.86 0.87 1.03
N ARG A 809 -22.10 -0.24 1.74
CA ARG A 809 -22.97 -0.29 2.93
C ARG A 809 -22.24 0.16 4.20
N GLY A 810 -20.95 -0.20 4.35
CA GLY A 810 -20.10 0.26 5.45
C GLY A 810 -19.92 1.78 5.46
N MET A 811 -19.69 2.40 4.30
CA MET A 811 -19.60 3.86 4.17
C MET A 811 -20.92 4.56 4.51
N ALA A 812 -22.07 3.97 4.15
CA ALA A 812 -23.39 4.50 4.53
C ALA A 812 -23.69 4.38 6.04
N VAL A 813 -23.08 3.42 6.74
CA VAL A 813 -23.15 3.29 8.21
C VAL A 813 -22.13 4.22 8.88
N ALA A 814 -20.93 4.34 8.34
CA ALA A 814 -19.86 5.21 8.84
C ALA A 814 -20.28 6.69 8.93
N GLN A 815 -21.12 7.16 8.00
CA GLN A 815 -21.73 8.50 8.03
C GLN A 815 -22.46 8.85 9.33
N ARG A 816 -22.90 7.86 10.11
CA ARG A 816 -23.68 8.04 11.34
C ARG A 816 -22.90 7.78 12.62
N HIS A 817 -21.83 6.98 12.55
CA HIS A 817 -21.16 6.42 13.73
C HIS A 817 -19.67 6.77 13.84
N VAL A 818 -19.02 7.31 12.80
CA VAL A 818 -17.60 7.72 12.91
C VAL A 818 -17.51 9.22 13.23
N ALA A 819 -17.36 9.53 14.53
CA ALA A 819 -17.30 10.89 15.05
C ALA A 819 -15.87 11.51 15.01
N PRO A 820 -15.73 12.86 14.97
CA PRO A 820 -14.43 13.52 15.02
C PRO A 820 -13.84 13.56 16.44
N LEU A 821 -12.51 13.44 16.54
CA LEU A 821 -11.77 13.49 17.81
C LEU A 821 -11.98 14.80 18.58
N SER A 822 -12.16 14.68 19.90
CA SER A 822 -11.85 15.75 20.84
C SER A 822 -10.34 15.76 21.12
N SER A 823 -9.74 16.95 21.26
CA SER A 823 -8.29 17.10 21.34
C SER A 823 -7.74 16.77 22.72
N SER A 824 -6.95 15.69 22.83
CA SER A 824 -6.15 15.34 24.01
C SER A 824 -4.91 16.26 24.13
N SER A 825 -5.08 17.41 24.78
CA SER A 825 -4.01 18.40 24.97
C SER A 825 -2.94 17.94 25.97
N SER A 826 -1.86 17.36 25.50
CA SER A 826 -0.61 17.17 26.26
C SER A 826 0.21 18.47 26.27
N SER A 827 -0.10 19.39 27.19
CA SER A 827 0.66 20.64 27.38
C SER A 827 1.33 20.68 28.75
N SER A 828 2.63 20.42 28.79
CA SER A 828 3.47 20.75 29.94
C SER A 828 3.68 22.27 30.02
N SER A 829 3.39 22.87 31.16
CA SER A 829 3.70 24.27 31.44
C SER A 829 4.27 24.45 32.84
N TYR A 830 5.23 25.37 32.95
CA TYR A 830 5.99 25.60 34.18
C TYR A 830 5.13 26.17 35.31
N SER A 831 5.46 25.79 36.54
CA SER A 831 5.04 26.51 37.73
C SER A 831 5.74 27.87 37.83
N SER A 832 4.98 28.96 37.87
CA SER A 832 5.43 30.25 38.40
C SER A 832 4.39 30.80 39.37
N SER A 833 4.86 31.34 40.49
CA SER A 833 4.02 31.69 41.63
C SER A 833 3.65 33.17 41.66
N SER A 834 2.36 33.46 41.85
CA SER A 834 1.90 34.68 42.52
C SER A 834 0.62 34.37 43.30
N ALA A 835 0.53 34.88 44.53
CA ALA A 835 -0.60 34.65 45.42
C ALA A 835 -1.24 35.99 45.82
N ALA A 836 -2.56 36.03 45.98
CA ALA A 836 -3.26 36.96 46.87
C ALA A 836 -4.72 36.52 47.13
N THR A 837 -5.10 36.45 48.42
CA THR A 837 -6.41 36.77 49.04
C THR A 837 -7.75 36.40 48.35
N GLY A 838 -8.58 35.60 49.06
CA GLY A 838 -10.06 35.57 48.94
C GLY A 838 -10.74 36.60 49.87
N PRO A 839 -11.87 36.32 50.57
CA PRO A 839 -12.71 35.10 50.57
C PRO A 839 -14.27 35.33 50.65
N ALA A 840 -15.05 34.23 50.69
CA ALA A 840 -16.47 34.12 51.12
C ALA A 840 -17.56 34.82 50.23
N ALA A 841 -18.88 34.63 50.39
CA ALA A 841 -19.68 33.87 51.37
C ALA A 841 -21.04 33.32 50.82
N SER A 842 -21.61 32.35 51.55
CA SER A 842 -23.03 31.95 51.76
C SER A 842 -24.19 32.30 50.78
N ALA A 843 -25.01 31.26 50.53
CA ALA A 843 -26.35 31.25 49.93
C ALA A 843 -27.47 32.03 50.67
N ALA A 844 -28.61 32.26 50.00
CA ALA A 844 -29.97 31.80 50.45
C ALA A 844 -31.15 32.33 49.57
N THR A 845 -32.21 31.50 49.42
CA THR A 845 -33.61 31.87 49.03
C THR A 845 -33.87 32.59 47.68
N GLY A 846 -35.05 32.53 47.05
CA GLY A 846 -36.29 31.77 47.31
C GLY A 846 -37.51 32.41 46.62
N GLY A 847 -38.67 31.73 46.58
CA GLY A 847 -39.97 32.33 46.23
C GLY A 847 -40.57 31.92 44.88
N ALA A 848 -41.91 31.82 44.82
CA ALA A 848 -42.65 31.19 43.72
C ALA A 848 -43.69 32.10 43.03
N ALA A 849 -44.16 31.63 41.86
CA ALA A 849 -45.51 31.81 41.31
C ALA A 849 -45.94 33.12 40.59
N SER A 850 -46.22 32.94 39.29
CA SER A 850 -47.47 33.33 38.60
C SER A 850 -47.82 34.81 38.33
N ARG A 851 -47.83 35.21 37.05
CA ARG A 851 -49.07 35.42 36.25
C ARG A 851 -48.78 35.80 34.78
N ARG A 852 -49.81 35.71 33.92
CA ARG A 852 -49.80 36.04 32.47
C ARG A 852 -50.87 37.12 32.19
N PRO A 853 -50.61 38.08 31.30
CA PRO A 853 -51.38 38.24 30.04
C PRO A 853 -50.40 38.47 28.83
N THR A 854 -50.61 38.15 27.55
CA THR A 854 -51.68 38.42 26.55
C THR A 854 -51.94 39.91 26.26
N ALA A 855 -51.97 40.43 25.02
CA ALA A 855 -51.59 39.96 23.67
C ALA A 855 -51.77 41.14 22.66
N ALA A 856 -51.15 41.14 21.46
CA ALA A 856 -51.70 41.75 20.22
C ALA A 856 -50.80 41.63 18.95
N ALA A 857 -51.47 41.40 17.80
CA ALA A 857 -51.19 41.82 16.40
C ALA A 857 -49.78 41.71 15.74
N GLY A 858 -49.73 41.10 14.54
CA GLY A 858 -48.58 41.04 13.61
C GLY A 858 -48.56 42.18 12.55
N PRO A 859 -48.34 41.94 11.23
CA PRO A 859 -48.35 40.67 10.47
C PRO A 859 -47.14 40.43 9.51
N THR A 860 -47.30 39.44 8.61
CA THR A 860 -46.35 38.84 7.66
C THR A 860 -45.80 39.72 6.52
N ALA A 861 -44.58 39.39 6.05
CA ALA A 861 -44.11 39.63 4.68
C ALA A 861 -43.13 38.53 4.21
N VAL A 862 -43.02 38.26 2.90
CA VAL A 862 -42.14 37.22 2.31
C VAL A 862 -41.19 37.80 1.25
N PRO A 863 -39.87 37.63 1.42
CA PRO A 863 -38.94 37.40 0.31
C PRO A 863 -37.85 36.35 0.65
N PHE A 864 -37.21 35.60 -0.26
CA PHE A 864 -37.45 35.26 -1.67
C PHE A 864 -36.63 33.98 -2.01
N ALA A 865 -36.66 33.44 -3.23
CA ALA A 865 -35.78 32.33 -3.66
C ALA A 865 -35.14 32.54 -5.04
N PRO A 866 -33.83 32.29 -5.23
CA PRO A 866 -33.18 32.26 -6.54
C PRO A 866 -33.39 30.90 -7.25
N ARG A 867 -33.20 30.89 -8.58
CA ARG A 867 -33.60 29.78 -9.47
C ARG A 867 -32.55 28.68 -9.61
N SER A 868 -33.02 27.49 -9.96
CA SER A 868 -32.22 26.36 -10.41
C SER A 868 -31.54 26.61 -11.76
N SER A 869 -30.27 26.21 -11.86
CA SER A 869 -29.63 25.81 -13.12
C SER A 869 -29.81 24.30 -13.34
N SER A 870 -29.87 23.87 -14.60
CA SER A 870 -30.14 22.48 -14.96
C SER A 870 -28.95 21.53 -14.74
N GLY A 871 -28.75 21.10 -13.49
CA GLY A 871 -27.82 20.03 -13.13
C GLY A 871 -28.42 18.64 -13.33
N ARG A 872 -27.59 17.69 -13.79
CA ARG A 872 -27.89 16.25 -13.71
C ARG A 872 -28.02 15.87 -12.23
N PRO A 873 -28.92 14.95 -11.82
CA PRO A 873 -28.92 14.46 -10.44
C PRO A 873 -27.52 13.89 -10.09
N PRO A 874 -26.99 14.17 -8.89
CA PRO A 874 -25.66 13.71 -8.51
C PRO A 874 -25.59 12.18 -8.56
N SER A 875 -24.42 11.66 -8.90
CA SER A 875 -24.17 10.22 -8.88
C SER A 875 -24.29 9.68 -7.45
N SER A 876 -24.62 8.40 -7.30
CA SER A 876 -24.72 7.78 -5.96
C SER A 876 -23.39 7.80 -5.18
N LEU A 877 -22.26 7.94 -5.89
CA LEU A 877 -20.94 8.21 -5.31
C LEU A 877 -20.89 9.57 -4.60
N GLU A 878 -21.35 10.64 -5.23
CA GLU A 878 -21.29 12.00 -4.68
C GLU A 878 -22.18 12.14 -3.44
N ALA A 879 -23.36 11.50 -3.45
CA ALA A 879 -24.24 11.45 -2.28
C ALA A 879 -23.62 10.69 -1.09
N LEU A 880 -22.89 9.60 -1.34
CA LEU A 880 -22.15 8.87 -0.30
C LEU A 880 -20.92 9.66 0.19
N ARG A 881 -20.25 10.41 -0.70
CA ARG A 881 -19.06 11.22 -0.40
C ARG A 881 -19.39 12.48 0.41
N GLY A 882 -20.57 13.07 0.21
CA GLY A 882 -20.99 14.32 0.86
C GLY A 882 -21.43 14.20 2.32
N GLY A 883 -21.70 12.98 2.81
CA GLY A 883 -22.22 12.75 4.17
C GLY A 883 -21.18 12.49 5.26
N LEU A 884 -19.88 12.41 4.94
CA LEU A 884 -18.82 12.12 5.91
C LEU A 884 -18.11 13.39 6.38
N SER A 885 -17.83 13.48 7.68
CA SER A 885 -16.99 14.56 8.23
C SER A 885 -15.54 14.41 7.75
N LEU A 886 -14.84 15.54 7.56
CA LEU A 886 -13.46 15.52 7.06
C LEU A 886 -12.48 14.77 8.00
N PRO A 887 -12.61 14.80 9.33
CA PRO A 887 -11.83 13.94 10.23
C PRO A 887 -12.19 12.45 10.10
N ALA A 888 -13.47 12.10 10.08
CA ALA A 888 -13.91 10.70 9.92
C ALA A 888 -13.39 10.08 8.62
N ARG A 889 -13.44 10.86 7.53
CA ARG A 889 -12.88 10.48 6.25
C ARG A 889 -11.37 10.28 6.32
N LYS A 890 -10.61 11.15 7.00
CA LYS A 890 -9.16 10.94 7.21
C LYS A 890 -8.87 9.66 7.99
N LYS A 891 -9.62 9.37 9.05
CA LYS A 891 -9.49 8.12 9.84
C LYS A 891 -9.66 6.89 8.92
N LEU A 892 -10.72 6.85 8.11
CA LEU A 892 -10.97 5.79 7.12
C LEU A 892 -9.89 5.70 6.02
N GLU A 893 -9.42 6.84 5.51
CA GLU A 893 -8.34 6.93 4.52
C GLU A 893 -6.99 6.41 5.10
N GLN A 894 -6.72 6.66 6.39
CA GLN A 894 -5.55 6.16 7.12
C GLN A 894 -5.65 4.65 7.40
N THR A 895 -6.77 4.16 7.91
CA THR A 895 -7.00 2.72 8.15
C THR A 895 -6.84 1.91 6.85
N LEU A 896 -7.33 2.40 5.71
CA LEU A 896 -7.08 1.74 4.41
C LEU A 896 -5.59 1.80 3.99
N ALA A 897 -4.90 2.92 4.21
CA ALA A 897 -3.48 3.02 3.91
C ALA A 897 -2.64 2.04 4.77
N HIS A 898 -2.95 1.91 6.06
CA HIS A 898 -2.34 0.92 6.96
C HIS A 898 -2.68 -0.52 6.55
N ALA A 899 -3.92 -0.80 6.12
CA ALA A 899 -4.28 -2.11 5.58
C ALA A 899 -3.42 -2.52 4.37
N ILE A 900 -3.25 -1.61 3.40
CA ILE A 900 -2.47 -1.88 2.18
C ILE A 900 -0.96 -1.97 2.49
N PHE A 901 -0.40 -0.98 3.21
CA PHE A 901 1.05 -0.75 3.29
C PHE A 901 1.68 -0.87 4.70
N GLY A 902 0.91 -1.09 5.76
CA GLY A 902 1.43 -1.21 7.13
C GLY A 902 1.82 -2.65 7.50
N ASP A 903 2.91 -2.78 8.26
CA ASP A 903 3.34 -4.05 8.90
C ASP A 903 2.50 -4.38 10.14
N GLU A 904 2.45 -5.68 10.52
CA GLU A 904 1.69 -6.18 11.69
C GLU A 904 2.07 -5.45 13.00
N GLU A 905 3.34 -5.10 13.20
CA GLU A 905 3.80 -4.39 14.41
C GLU A 905 3.26 -2.96 14.54
N ASN A 906 2.89 -2.31 13.42
CA ASN A 906 2.28 -0.98 13.44
C ASN A 906 0.75 -1.02 13.53
N ALA A 907 0.12 -2.20 13.54
CA ALA A 907 -1.33 -2.32 13.65
C ALA A 907 -1.88 -1.71 14.96
N SER A 908 -1.11 -1.78 16.05
CA SER A 908 -1.46 -1.21 17.37
C SER A 908 -1.39 0.33 17.44
N ARG A 909 -1.29 1.02 16.30
CA ARG A 909 -1.36 2.48 16.18
C ARG A 909 -2.57 2.96 15.36
N ASP A 910 -3.36 2.05 14.79
CA ASP A 910 -4.63 2.40 14.15
C ASP A 910 -5.69 2.60 15.23
N GLU A 911 -6.32 3.78 15.26
CA GLU A 911 -7.39 4.12 16.22
C GLU A 911 -8.60 3.15 16.14
N MET A 912 -8.85 2.52 14.99
CA MET A 912 -9.92 1.51 14.88
C MET A 912 -9.50 0.12 15.38
N SER A 913 -8.23 -0.09 15.74
CA SER A 913 -7.72 -1.37 16.24
C SER A 913 -7.96 -1.60 17.73
N GLU A 914 -8.26 -0.55 18.52
CA GLU A 914 -8.41 -0.65 19.98
C GLU A 914 -9.48 -1.67 20.40
N CYS A 915 -10.52 -1.84 19.57
CA CYS A 915 -11.59 -2.82 19.74
C CYS A 915 -11.13 -4.30 19.65
N LEU A 916 -9.88 -4.55 19.28
CA LEU A 916 -9.25 -5.89 19.26
C LEU A 916 -8.38 -6.18 20.50
N GLY A 917 -8.25 -5.22 21.42
CA GLY A 917 -7.42 -5.32 22.63
C GLY A 917 -8.01 -6.25 23.70
N MET A 918 -7.71 -7.55 23.63
CA MET A 918 -8.17 -8.52 24.63
C MET A 918 -7.37 -8.41 25.95
N PRO A 919 -8.01 -8.35 27.14
CA PRO A 919 -7.29 -8.40 28.43
C PRO A 919 -6.53 -9.73 28.56
N VAL A 920 -5.22 -9.63 28.82
CA VAL A 920 -4.25 -10.68 28.46
C VAL A 920 -4.30 -11.93 29.36
N LYS A 921 -4.51 -13.12 28.75
CA LYS A 921 -3.99 -14.41 29.24
C LYS A 921 -3.91 -15.54 28.18
N GLN A 922 -2.73 -15.67 27.59
CA GLN A 922 -2.09 -16.89 27.05
C GLN A 922 -2.85 -17.82 26.05
N ALA A 923 -2.58 -17.58 24.77
CA ALA A 923 -2.10 -18.55 23.76
C ALA A 923 -2.99 -19.71 23.26
N LEU A 924 -3.25 -19.71 21.94
CA LEU A 924 -2.45 -20.52 20.98
C LEU A 924 -2.60 -20.05 19.52
N THR A 925 -1.78 -20.58 18.62
CA THR A 925 -1.49 -20.09 17.26
C THR A 925 -2.31 -20.77 16.16
N GLU A 926 -2.76 -20.02 15.13
CA GLU A 926 -2.55 -20.23 13.66
C GLU A 926 -3.55 -19.41 12.80
N VAL A 927 -3.24 -19.16 11.51
CA VAL A 927 -3.87 -18.12 10.67
C VAL A 927 -4.31 -18.64 9.28
N VAL A 928 -5.61 -18.52 8.94
CA VAL A 928 -6.17 -18.68 7.57
C VAL A 928 -7.43 -17.78 7.40
N VAL A 929 -7.50 -16.87 6.40
CA VAL A 929 -8.42 -15.68 6.37
C VAL A 929 -8.98 -15.30 4.95
N PRO A 930 -10.33 -15.36 4.64
CA PRO A 930 -10.95 -14.56 3.52
C PRO A 930 -12.51 -14.30 3.25
N ALA A 931 -12.94 -13.01 3.06
CA ALA A 931 -14.10 -12.37 2.33
C ALA A 931 -15.60 -12.78 2.58
N GLY A 932 -16.73 -12.31 1.97
CA GLY A 932 -17.13 -11.38 0.85
C GLY A 932 -18.57 -11.65 0.23
N LEU A 933 -18.83 -11.44 -1.11
CA LEU A 933 -20.03 -11.83 -1.97
C LEU A 933 -21.49 -11.63 -1.41
N LYS A 934 -22.51 -10.85 -1.85
CA LYS A 934 -22.95 -10.02 -3.01
C LYS A 934 -24.08 -8.99 -2.62
N LYS A 935 -24.87 -8.32 -3.52
CA LYS A 935 -24.87 -8.08 -4.99
C LYS A 935 -25.60 -6.76 -5.31
N ARG A 936 -25.18 -6.04 -6.37
CA ARG A 936 -26.07 -5.51 -7.43
C ARG A 936 -25.30 -5.36 -8.75
N LYS A 937 -25.85 -4.65 -9.76
CA LYS A 937 -25.61 -4.90 -11.20
C LYS A 937 -24.85 -3.76 -11.91
N MET A 938 -24.12 -4.07 -13.00
CA MET A 938 -23.49 -3.10 -13.90
C MET A 938 -23.78 -3.37 -15.40
N MET A 939 -23.10 -2.65 -16.30
CA MET A 939 -23.53 -2.36 -17.68
C MET A 939 -22.51 -2.83 -18.74
N GLU A 940 -22.93 -2.91 -20.01
CA GLU A 940 -22.25 -3.63 -21.11
C GLU A 940 -21.72 -2.68 -22.19
N GLU A 941 -20.42 -2.72 -22.52
CA GLU A 941 -19.85 -2.37 -23.84
C GLU A 941 -18.34 -2.73 -23.93
N GLY A 942 -17.84 -3.06 -25.13
CA GLY A 942 -16.40 -3.24 -25.42
C GLY A 942 -15.79 -4.61 -25.07
N GLY A 943 -14.97 -5.19 -25.96
CA GLY A 943 -14.45 -6.55 -25.80
C GLY A 943 -12.92 -6.67 -25.89
N GLY A 944 -12.28 -7.17 -24.82
CA GLY A 944 -10.88 -7.64 -24.86
C GLY A 944 -10.25 -7.83 -23.47
N GLY A 945 -9.91 -9.07 -23.09
CA GLY A 945 -9.04 -9.33 -21.93
C GLY A 945 -9.72 -9.41 -20.54
N ALA A 946 -10.75 -10.26 -20.40
CA ALA A 946 -11.65 -10.38 -19.24
C ALA A 946 -11.07 -10.73 -17.84
N GLY A 947 -9.75 -10.61 -17.64
CA GLY A 947 -9.07 -10.82 -16.35
C GLY A 947 -8.33 -9.59 -15.80
N ALA A 948 -8.07 -8.57 -16.62
CA ALA A 948 -7.44 -7.32 -16.19
C ALA A 948 -8.51 -6.31 -15.71
N ASP A 949 -9.48 -6.04 -16.56
CA ASP A 949 -10.63 -5.14 -16.38
C ASP A 949 -11.28 -5.22 -14.97
N VAL A 950 -11.61 -6.43 -14.50
CA VAL A 950 -12.24 -6.64 -13.18
C VAL A 950 -11.34 -6.23 -12.01
N LYS A 951 -10.01 -6.31 -12.14
CA LYS A 951 -9.06 -5.85 -11.12
C LYS A 951 -8.96 -4.33 -11.09
N GLU A 952 -8.85 -3.72 -12.26
CA GLU A 952 -8.72 -2.26 -12.41
C GLU A 952 -10.00 -1.56 -11.94
N TRP A 953 -11.16 -2.05 -12.39
CA TRP A 953 -12.48 -1.63 -11.90
C TRP A 953 -12.61 -1.74 -10.37
N PHE A 954 -12.13 -2.83 -9.76
CA PHE A 954 -12.20 -3.02 -8.31
C PHE A 954 -11.36 -1.96 -7.57
N VAL A 955 -10.12 -1.75 -8.01
CA VAL A 955 -9.21 -0.77 -7.41
C VAL A 955 -9.77 0.65 -7.54
N GLU A 956 -10.21 1.04 -8.74
CA GLU A 956 -10.83 2.35 -8.99
C GLU A 956 -12.11 2.56 -8.17
N ARG A 957 -12.97 1.53 -8.08
CA ARG A 957 -14.22 1.63 -7.33
C ARG A 957 -14.00 1.79 -5.83
N VAL A 958 -12.99 1.13 -5.25
CA VAL A 958 -12.66 1.31 -3.83
C VAL A 958 -12.06 2.69 -3.55
N TRP A 959 -11.10 3.16 -4.36
CA TRP A 959 -10.53 4.51 -4.20
C TRP A 959 -11.58 5.62 -4.40
N GLY A 960 -12.51 5.44 -5.35
CA GLY A 960 -13.63 6.35 -5.58
C GLY A 960 -14.63 6.40 -4.41
N LEU A 961 -14.86 5.28 -3.73
CA LEU A 961 -15.74 5.21 -2.55
C LEU A 961 -15.10 5.82 -1.29
N VAL A 962 -13.82 5.55 -1.04
CA VAL A 962 -13.08 6.07 0.12
C VAL A 962 -12.67 7.54 -0.08
N GLY A 963 -12.59 8.01 -1.33
CA GLY A 963 -12.62 9.42 -1.68
C GLY A 963 -11.33 9.99 -2.27
N TRP A 964 -10.35 9.15 -2.60
CA TRP A 964 -9.01 9.50 -3.12
C TRP A 964 -9.05 9.99 -4.59
N GLY A 965 -9.83 11.04 -4.84
CA GLY A 965 -10.02 11.64 -6.17
C GLY A 965 -8.71 12.03 -6.84
N ALA A 966 -7.74 12.56 -6.10
CA ALA A 966 -6.43 12.94 -6.63
C ALA A 966 -5.64 11.79 -7.28
N VAL A 967 -5.85 10.53 -6.88
CA VAL A 967 -5.19 9.36 -7.51
C VAL A 967 -5.94 8.88 -8.76
N VAL A 968 -7.25 9.16 -8.85
CA VAL A 968 -8.07 8.90 -10.04
C VAL A 968 -7.91 10.02 -11.08
N GLU A 969 -7.69 11.26 -10.65
CA GLU A 969 -7.46 12.45 -11.49
C GLU A 969 -6.00 12.58 -11.99
N MET A 970 -5.08 11.74 -11.52
CA MET A 970 -3.66 11.71 -11.94
C MET A 970 -3.32 10.61 -12.97
N ARG A 971 -4.32 9.88 -13.50
CA ARG A 971 -4.16 8.78 -14.47
C ARG A 971 -4.53 9.19 -15.90
#